data_AF-A0A963MJL3-F1
#
_entry.id   AF-A0A963MJL3-F1
#
_cell.length_a   1.000
_cell.length_b   1.000
_cell.length_c   1.000
_cell.angle_alpha   90.00
_cell.angle_beta   90.00
_cell.angle_gamma   90.00
#
_symmetry.space_group_name_H-M   'P 1'
#
loop_
_entity.id
_entity.type
_entity.pdbx_description
1 polymer ?
#
loop_
_entity_poly.entity_id
_entity_poly.type
_entity_poly.pdbx_seq_one_letter_code
_entity_poly.pdbx_strand_id
1 'polypeptide(L)'
;MIELASRRALPVASDGSRGESVVATTDGRILVAQTTRIDEIAARQAPVVRAITVPDGGLLPLPINQIGVVFDQPMWLGSSAEGADDATDGMADSRSVLNPANFTLTMLGAKTGAVVKPQTIRWDSATRTAWLEITGLAAGAYQIDVSASLQSDDEMPLHGGYASSFTALADMSSQLRLDFSDTRAMRATGEVSYDVRVTNVGDDAIRGPLILVLDAGRYFTDSIADAQPGNDAQAELWTIDLSEALRARGGGLAAGATIAARTIRVIPAGEFALRAGLADLRKVNLEHGVYAFPQDNLPPSLGLADVFDDEQLPAATVGEAWNATIEAIDPDSARLWWQLVEAPAGVTLTPSTDIDSADDGYHATATLTWTASKDADASTPIVVRVEDSRGGATVRDFRLPVIGGNHAPVIYGARDTGLAEGETLSLPLHAADADGDRLTLAMRNLPPGAFFDAASAVLHWTPGYEQAGVWDDVTLVASDGRTISSQSFTITVEQGYAYPTLATVAPQALREGEAWALQLAATVPGMIAGHAQADGTTLSLEYGARWLPGGATLDPQSGWLAWTPGFNQHGSYRVPISVVATWTTLAGETRRTATDRELVLEVANTNGEPIFESAENWQVIEGQALRISVFAFDPDNPEFEPPLRPRPDAEASGPETTAPSVSYQLTGLPAGAIFDAETLEIAWVPDYTQAGRYEVVITASDDGDGTGTPAVAQLALPIVVGNANRAPQIGDLGNAFVDAGDVIVIPVDISDADARPGSSPLTVAIDGLPRFATWTPPGAAANAQHGVIRFAPEAGDRGDYTITITATDDGDGNPTQALSTARSFVLSVRSNSEAPLIAAPRQVVAVIGQPLSVNVIASDLDQDPLSWTTKGLPFGAEFTASARYGQATLTWTPTATDLGSRDVELIATDSGLPPQGGGFNNPEQPLPNVGRHTLRIVARSDNAAPALLGVVVNGESLADADGSTIHIEAREGRPLDLEIFAQDSDADLIDWRVTELPRSMTFTADDKRAAFSWTPDRFAAQDGSEAETIAGLWHFRVTASDGAAEFVRDVEIAVANNNQPPRIAPIPLQLVNENETLAFALLASDPDGDTVHLSLIHDQHTPAGASFNAASGRLEWTPDQDVVDNSVADSQPYTLTFRADDGQGAANSSSTQTVQLRVLDV
;
A
#
# COMPACT_ATOMS: atom_id res chain seq x y z
N MET A 1 -7.22 2.86 15.28
CA MET A 1 -6.01 2.22 14.70
C MET A 1 -5.13 1.82 15.87
N ILE A 2 -4.51 0.63 15.85
CA ILE A 2 -3.71 0.11 16.98
C ILE A 2 -2.24 0.15 16.56
N GLU A 3 -1.39 0.79 17.35
CA GLU A 3 0.06 0.86 17.12
C GLU A 3 0.70 -0.47 17.58
N LEU A 4 1.32 -1.19 16.65
CA LEU A 4 1.62 -2.62 16.78
C LEU A 4 2.79 -2.95 17.73
N ALA A 5 3.75 -2.05 17.88
CA ALA A 5 4.83 -2.21 18.85
C ALA A 5 4.43 -1.94 20.32
N SER A 6 3.31 -1.22 20.56
CA SER A 6 2.88 -0.78 21.90
C SER A 6 1.51 -1.34 22.34
N ARG A 7 0.74 -1.93 21.41
CA ARG A 7 -0.67 -2.35 21.55
C ARG A 7 -1.62 -1.25 22.05
N ARG A 8 -1.26 0.03 21.96
CA ARG A 8 -2.18 1.12 22.31
C ARG A 8 -3.26 1.25 21.24
N ALA A 9 -4.53 1.12 21.64
CA ALA A 9 -5.66 1.40 20.78
C ALA A 9 -5.89 2.92 20.69
N LEU A 10 -5.62 3.50 19.52
CA LEU A 10 -5.84 4.92 19.27
C LEU A 10 -7.21 5.11 18.59
N PRO A 11 -8.19 5.76 19.24
CA PRO A 11 -9.41 6.21 18.57
C PRO A 11 -9.01 7.27 17.54
N VAL A 12 -9.21 6.96 16.26
CA VAL A 12 -8.80 7.80 15.12
C VAL A 12 -9.94 8.67 14.56
N ALA A 13 -11.12 8.60 15.20
CA ALA A 13 -12.34 9.30 14.83
C ALA A 13 -13.33 9.26 16.00
N SER A 14 -14.02 10.37 16.29
CA SER A 14 -15.02 10.48 17.38
C SER A 14 -16.21 11.35 16.97
N ASP A 15 -17.41 11.12 17.52
CA ASP A 15 -18.67 11.84 17.26
C ASP A 15 -19.49 11.46 16.01
N GLY A 16 -19.11 10.41 15.29
CA GLY A 16 -19.93 9.81 14.21
C GLY A 16 -20.72 8.58 14.70
N SER A 17 -21.95 8.40 14.24
CA SER A 17 -22.77 7.22 14.59
C SER A 17 -22.38 5.93 13.84
N ARG A 18 -21.65 6.05 12.70
CA ARG A 18 -21.00 4.97 11.92
C ARG A 18 -19.95 5.56 10.95
N GLY A 19 -18.81 4.88 10.77
CA GLY A 19 -17.87 5.12 9.67
C GLY A 19 -18.27 4.32 8.42
N GLU A 20 -18.33 4.94 7.25
CA GLU A 20 -18.86 4.36 6.00
C GLU A 20 -17.77 3.78 5.09
N SER A 21 -16.61 4.43 4.97
CA SER A 21 -15.49 3.91 4.16
C SER A 21 -14.16 4.51 4.61
N VAL A 22 -13.07 3.76 4.47
CA VAL A 22 -11.71 4.22 4.73
C VAL A 22 -10.91 4.06 3.44
N VAL A 23 -10.36 5.14 2.89
CA VAL A 23 -9.64 5.16 1.62
C VAL A 23 -8.21 5.62 1.85
N ALA A 24 -7.23 4.75 1.59
CA ALA A 24 -5.83 5.17 1.52
C ALA A 24 -5.58 5.83 0.16
N THR A 25 -5.15 7.10 0.17
CA THR A 25 -4.78 7.84 -1.03
C THR A 25 -3.33 7.52 -1.44
N THR A 26 -3.01 7.69 -2.72
CA THR A 26 -1.67 7.41 -3.28
C THR A 26 -0.55 8.27 -2.68
N ASP A 27 -0.88 9.33 -1.94
CA ASP A 27 0.08 10.19 -1.21
C ASP A 27 0.24 9.79 0.27
N GLY A 28 -0.29 8.63 0.70
CA GLY A 28 -0.02 8.06 2.03
C GLY A 28 -0.97 8.51 3.14
N ARG A 29 -2.08 9.17 2.80
CA ARG A 29 -3.14 9.55 3.74
C ARG A 29 -4.26 8.52 3.72
N ILE A 30 -5.04 8.44 4.79
CA ILE A 30 -6.13 7.50 4.98
C ILE A 30 -7.39 8.32 5.32
N LEU A 31 -8.32 8.44 4.38
CA LEU A 31 -9.57 9.19 4.53
C LEU A 31 -10.68 8.29 5.08
N VAL A 32 -11.14 8.54 6.28
CA VAL A 32 -12.24 7.86 6.98
C VAL A 32 -13.54 8.64 6.83
N ALA A 33 -14.36 8.27 5.85
CA ALA A 33 -15.71 8.80 5.70
C ALA A 33 -16.65 8.33 6.81
N GLN A 34 -17.46 9.25 7.34
CA GLN A 34 -18.50 9.05 8.35
C GLN A 34 -19.79 9.71 7.90
N THR A 35 -20.90 9.43 8.60
CA THR A 35 -22.26 9.85 8.23
C THR A 35 -22.43 11.33 7.85
N THR A 36 -21.58 12.24 8.37
CA THR A 36 -21.66 13.70 8.10
C THR A 36 -20.35 14.36 7.69
N ARG A 37 -19.20 13.65 7.67
CA ARG A 37 -17.86 14.22 7.41
C ARG A 37 -16.84 13.16 7.00
N ILE A 38 -15.65 13.57 6.57
CA ILE A 38 -14.51 12.68 6.28
C ILE A 38 -13.35 13.08 7.20
N ASP A 39 -12.85 12.13 7.99
CA ASP A 39 -11.70 12.30 8.89
C ASP A 39 -10.43 11.78 8.20
N GLU A 40 -9.37 12.58 8.09
CA GLU A 40 -8.12 12.21 7.41
C GLU A 40 -7.07 11.73 8.43
N ILE A 41 -6.46 10.57 8.17
CA ILE A 41 -5.41 9.93 8.99
C ILE A 41 -4.17 9.78 8.12
N ALA A 42 -3.13 10.58 8.33
CA ALA A 42 -1.85 10.43 7.65
C ALA A 42 -0.77 10.09 8.68
N ALA A 43 0.28 9.36 8.28
CA ALA A 43 1.48 9.28 9.12
C ALA A 43 2.03 10.70 9.27
N ARG A 44 1.99 11.25 10.49
CA ARG A 44 2.60 12.56 10.72
C ARG A 44 4.09 12.40 10.43
N GLN A 45 4.57 13.15 9.44
CA GLN A 45 5.98 13.22 9.09
C GLN A 45 6.54 14.53 9.65
N ALA A 46 7.75 14.46 10.22
CA ALA A 46 8.35 15.64 10.81
C ALA A 46 8.59 16.64 9.68
N PRO A 47 8.15 17.90 9.82
CA PRO A 47 8.37 18.87 8.76
C PRO A 47 9.86 18.94 8.44
N VAL A 48 10.17 19.12 7.16
CA VAL A 48 11.54 19.37 6.70
C VAL A 48 11.61 20.67 5.92
N VAL A 49 12.72 21.37 6.07
CA VAL A 49 13.03 22.52 5.22
C VAL A 49 13.39 21.98 3.84
N ARG A 50 12.55 22.26 2.84
CA ARG A 50 12.74 21.87 1.44
C ARG A 50 13.75 22.75 0.72
N ALA A 51 13.70 24.05 1.01
CA ALA A 51 14.53 25.05 0.38
C ALA A 51 14.62 26.29 1.27
N ILE A 52 15.68 27.05 1.06
CA ILE A 52 15.86 28.36 1.67
C ILE A 52 16.38 29.32 0.59
N THR A 53 15.92 30.58 0.60
CA THR A 53 16.38 31.58 -0.39
C THR A 53 17.84 31.98 -0.21
N VAL A 54 18.44 31.59 0.92
CA VAL A 54 19.86 31.75 1.22
C VAL A 54 20.55 30.38 1.29
N PRO A 55 20.88 29.78 0.13
CA PRO A 55 21.41 28.41 0.08
C PRO A 55 22.78 28.31 0.74
N ASP A 56 23.16 27.10 1.15
CA ASP A 56 24.43 26.86 1.84
C ASP A 56 25.63 27.15 0.91
N GLY A 57 26.59 27.92 1.40
CA GLY A 57 27.67 28.53 0.63
C GLY A 57 27.26 29.70 -0.29
N GLY A 58 25.99 30.15 -0.27
CA GLY A 58 25.46 31.15 -1.19
C GLY A 58 26.10 32.53 -1.05
N LEU A 59 26.32 33.22 -2.18
CA LEU A 59 26.76 34.63 -2.21
C LEU A 59 25.55 35.51 -2.54
N LEU A 60 25.23 36.48 -1.67
CA LEU A 60 24.00 37.25 -1.77
C LEU A 60 24.24 38.75 -1.64
N PRO A 61 23.70 39.57 -2.54
CA PRO A 61 23.87 41.01 -2.49
C PRO A 61 22.98 41.67 -1.45
N LEU A 62 23.49 42.67 -0.74
CA LEU A 62 22.68 43.56 0.08
C LEU A 62 21.95 44.61 -0.77
N PRO A 63 20.77 45.10 -0.33
CA PRO A 63 20.11 44.76 0.93
C PRO A 63 19.30 43.45 0.83
N ILE A 64 19.54 42.52 1.77
CA ILE A 64 18.69 41.35 1.98
C ILE A 64 17.66 41.75 3.03
N ASN A 65 16.46 42.09 2.56
CA ASN A 65 15.38 42.52 3.45
C ASN A 65 14.43 41.38 3.82
N GLN A 66 14.46 40.28 3.06
CA GLN A 66 13.63 39.11 3.31
C GLN A 66 14.38 37.81 3.03
N ILE A 67 14.21 36.82 3.89
CA ILE A 67 14.68 35.44 3.67
C ILE A 67 13.46 34.53 3.67
N GLY A 68 13.33 33.66 2.67
CA GLY A 68 12.26 32.67 2.58
C GLY A 68 12.76 31.30 3.03
N VAL A 69 12.08 30.67 3.98
CA VAL A 69 12.30 29.26 4.37
C VAL A 69 11.07 28.47 3.95
N VAL A 70 11.26 27.53 3.02
CA VAL A 70 10.20 26.71 2.43
C VAL A 70 10.13 25.38 3.15
N PHE A 71 8.96 25.04 3.67
CA PHE A 71 8.70 23.76 4.32
C PHE A 71 7.94 22.84 3.38
N ASP A 72 8.09 21.54 3.58
CA ASP A 72 7.36 20.53 2.82
C ASP A 72 5.87 20.44 3.19
N GLN A 73 5.47 20.99 4.33
CA GLN A 73 4.10 20.95 4.85
C GLN A 73 3.73 22.25 5.61
N PRO A 74 2.43 22.48 5.90
CA PRO A 74 1.99 23.61 6.71
C PRO A 74 2.64 23.62 8.11
N MET A 75 3.02 24.81 8.57
CA MET A 75 3.68 25.01 9.86
C MET A 75 2.74 25.67 10.87
N TRP A 76 2.92 25.36 12.15
CA TRP A 76 2.16 25.94 13.24
C TRP A 76 2.28 27.46 13.23
N LEU A 77 1.16 28.16 13.30
CA LEU A 77 1.14 29.63 13.32
C LEU A 77 0.89 30.21 14.71
N GLY A 78 0.56 29.38 15.71
CA GLY A 78 0.05 29.82 17.02
C GLY A 78 -1.41 29.41 17.22
N SER A 79 -1.85 29.28 18.47
CA SER A 79 -3.16 28.72 18.82
C SER A 79 -4.33 29.54 18.29
N SER A 80 -5.18 28.92 17.47
CA SER A 80 -6.54 29.41 17.20
C SER A 80 -7.51 28.87 18.25
N ALA A 81 -7.74 29.62 19.33
CA ALA A 81 -8.95 29.48 20.15
C ALA A 81 -9.84 30.70 19.88
N GLU A 82 -10.88 30.52 19.07
CA GLU A 82 -11.97 31.48 18.77
C GLU A 82 -11.55 32.92 18.39
N GLY A 83 -11.38 33.16 17.08
CA GLY A 83 -11.32 34.52 16.51
C GLY A 83 -10.05 34.77 15.70
N ALA A 84 -10.06 34.33 14.44
CA ALA A 84 -9.05 34.76 13.47
C ALA A 84 -9.19 36.27 13.26
N ASP A 85 -8.22 37.06 13.75
CA ASP A 85 -7.89 38.41 13.26
C ASP A 85 -6.61 39.03 13.89
N ASP A 86 -5.96 38.42 14.92
CA ASP A 86 -4.77 39.02 15.55
C ASP A 86 -3.46 38.24 15.27
N ALA A 87 -2.60 38.82 14.43
CA ALA A 87 -1.31 38.24 14.01
C ALA A 87 -0.21 38.24 15.10
N THR A 88 -0.52 38.71 16.32
CA THR A 88 0.46 38.91 17.39
C THR A 88 0.73 37.67 18.24
N ASP A 89 -0.24 36.75 18.36
CA ASP A 89 -0.14 35.57 19.25
C ASP A 89 0.90 34.55 18.75
N GLY A 90 1.02 34.42 17.43
CA GLY A 90 2.00 33.54 16.78
C GLY A 90 3.46 33.95 16.96
N MET A 91 3.74 35.22 17.26
CA MET A 91 5.13 35.70 17.41
C MET A 91 5.76 35.29 18.75
N ALA A 92 4.95 34.95 19.75
CA ALA A 92 5.41 34.56 21.09
C ALA A 92 5.52 33.04 21.28
N ASP A 93 4.79 32.24 20.48
CA ASP A 93 4.80 30.78 20.60
C ASP A 93 6.10 30.19 20.03
N SER A 94 6.93 29.58 20.87
CA SER A 94 8.20 28.94 20.48
C SER A 94 8.05 27.81 19.45
N ARG A 95 6.84 27.29 19.25
CA ARG A 95 6.52 26.27 18.24
C ARG A 95 6.12 26.88 16.90
N SER A 96 5.75 28.16 16.90
CA SER A 96 5.21 28.84 15.73
C SER A 96 6.30 29.26 14.75
N VAL A 97 6.01 29.09 13.47
CA VAL A 97 6.82 29.62 12.37
C VAL A 97 6.83 31.15 12.33
N LEU A 98 5.84 31.80 12.95
CA LEU A 98 5.78 33.26 13.04
C LEU A 98 6.69 33.83 14.13
N ASN A 99 7.26 32.99 15.00
CA ASN A 99 8.13 33.43 16.09
C ASN A 99 9.55 33.72 15.57
N PRO A 100 10.01 34.98 15.62
CA PRO A 100 11.35 35.34 15.16
C PRO A 100 12.48 34.66 15.91
N ALA A 101 12.27 34.20 17.15
CA ALA A 101 13.29 33.50 17.93
C ALA A 101 13.67 32.13 17.33
N ASN A 102 12.82 31.54 16.49
CA ASN A 102 13.09 30.27 15.82
C ASN A 102 14.04 30.39 14.62
N PHE A 103 14.46 31.60 14.27
CA PHE A 103 15.39 31.86 13.19
C PHE A 103 16.49 32.81 13.67
N THR A 104 17.72 32.34 13.68
CA THR A 104 18.87 33.14 14.12
C THR A 104 19.89 33.24 13.00
N LEU A 105 20.24 34.46 12.60
CA LEU A 105 21.37 34.71 11.71
C LEU A 105 22.58 35.09 12.54
N THR A 106 23.59 34.23 12.58
CA THR A 106 24.85 34.48 13.29
C THR A 106 25.94 34.89 12.31
N MET A 107 26.58 36.05 12.52
CA MET A 107 27.74 36.45 11.73
C MET A 107 28.94 35.54 12.01
N LEU A 108 29.56 35.03 10.95
CA LEU A 108 30.75 34.18 10.91
C LEU A 108 32.00 35.03 10.58
N GLY A 109 33.17 34.64 11.10
CA GLY A 109 34.46 35.29 10.79
C GLY A 109 34.97 36.27 11.85
N ALA A 110 35.68 37.33 11.46
CA ALA A 110 36.45 38.21 12.39
C ALA A 110 35.60 38.97 13.43
N LYS A 111 34.29 39.08 13.22
CA LYS A 111 33.29 39.61 14.15
C LYS A 111 32.29 38.53 14.60
N THR A 112 32.79 37.33 14.86
CA THR A 112 31.99 36.20 15.36
C THR A 112 31.14 36.60 16.57
N GLY A 113 29.84 36.32 16.49
CA GLY A 113 28.92 36.43 17.63
C GLY A 113 27.83 37.50 17.51
N ALA A 114 27.86 38.36 16.48
CA ALA A 114 26.73 39.25 16.21
C ALA A 114 25.54 38.44 15.66
N VAL A 115 24.45 38.37 16.43
CA VAL A 115 23.21 37.68 16.05
C VAL A 115 22.19 38.70 15.54
N VAL A 116 21.72 38.52 14.33
CA VAL A 116 20.60 39.26 13.73
C VAL A 116 19.37 38.36 13.78
N LYS A 117 18.29 38.87 14.39
CA LYS A 117 16.99 38.19 14.41
C LYS A 117 16.03 38.88 13.42
N PRO A 118 15.08 38.15 12.85
CA PRO A 118 14.00 38.76 12.07
C PRO A 118 13.18 39.72 12.93
N GLN A 119 12.69 40.80 12.33
CA GLN A 119 11.77 41.70 13.02
C GLN A 119 10.35 41.15 13.03
N THR A 120 9.92 40.65 11.87
CA THR A 120 8.63 39.99 11.70
C THR A 120 8.82 38.77 10.80
N ILE A 121 7.91 37.81 10.91
CA ILE A 121 7.84 36.69 9.98
C ILE A 121 6.42 36.65 9.42
N ARG A 122 6.31 36.53 8.10
CA ARG A 122 5.05 36.36 7.40
C ARG A 122 4.98 34.96 6.83
N TRP A 123 3.96 34.20 7.21
CA TRP A 123 3.68 32.90 6.60
C TRP A 123 2.91 33.05 5.29
N ASP A 124 3.37 32.39 4.24
CA ASP A 124 2.64 32.21 2.98
C ASP A 124 2.21 30.73 2.87
N SER A 125 0.92 30.49 3.11
CA SER A 125 0.35 29.14 3.11
C SER A 125 0.29 28.50 1.72
N ALA A 126 0.21 29.30 0.64
CA ALA A 126 0.13 28.77 -0.72
C ALA A 126 1.47 28.17 -1.17
N THR A 127 2.57 28.81 -0.76
CA THR A 127 3.94 28.37 -1.09
C THR A 127 4.62 27.64 0.08
N ARG A 128 3.95 27.50 1.22
CA ARG A 128 4.49 26.93 2.47
C ARG A 128 5.81 27.58 2.88
N THR A 129 5.89 28.90 2.72
CA THR A 129 7.11 29.68 2.92
C THR A 129 6.96 30.63 4.09
N ALA A 130 7.88 30.55 5.05
CA ALA A 130 8.08 31.58 6.06
C ALA A 130 8.98 32.67 5.48
N TRP A 131 8.45 33.88 5.34
CA TRP A 131 9.19 35.06 4.89
C TRP A 131 9.64 35.87 6.11
N LEU A 132 10.93 35.79 6.42
CA LEU A 132 11.58 36.47 7.53
C LEU A 132 11.94 37.88 7.08
N GLU A 133 11.40 38.92 7.72
CA GLU A 133 11.80 40.30 7.46
C GLU A 133 13.07 40.64 8.25
N ILE A 134 14.16 40.90 7.53
CA ILE A 134 15.47 41.25 8.09
C ILE A 134 15.72 42.73 7.78
N THR A 135 16.22 43.49 8.75
CA THR A 135 16.65 44.88 8.53
C THR A 135 18.08 45.07 9.00
N GLY A 136 18.82 45.95 8.31
CA GLY A 136 20.17 46.34 8.73
C GLY A 136 21.20 45.21 8.68
N LEU A 137 20.98 44.17 7.87
CA LEU A 137 22.00 43.14 7.66
C LEU A 137 23.24 43.80 7.04
N ALA A 138 24.33 43.85 7.81
CA ALA A 138 25.61 44.30 7.31
C ALA A 138 26.18 43.27 6.34
N ALA A 139 27.18 43.65 5.54
CA ALA A 139 27.86 42.65 4.74
C ALA A 139 28.69 41.75 5.68
N GLY A 140 28.91 40.50 5.29
CA GLY A 140 29.63 39.52 6.10
C GLY A 140 29.20 38.08 5.80
N ALA A 141 29.93 37.10 6.35
CA ALA A 141 29.50 35.71 6.33
C ALA A 141 28.49 35.49 7.45
N TYR A 142 27.44 34.72 7.20
CA TYR A 142 26.35 34.43 8.14
C TYR A 142 26.00 32.95 8.09
N GLN A 143 25.62 32.38 9.23
CA GLN A 143 24.86 31.13 9.30
C GLN A 143 23.46 31.46 9.76
N ILE A 144 22.44 31.02 9.02
CA ILE A 144 21.08 30.99 9.52
C ILE A 144 20.80 29.62 10.12
N ASP A 145 20.38 29.62 11.37
CA ASP A 145 19.91 28.45 12.09
C ASP A 145 18.39 28.53 12.25
N VAL A 146 17.70 27.50 11.79
CA VAL A 146 16.27 27.27 11.92
C VAL A 146 16.07 26.27 13.05
N SER A 147 15.35 26.68 14.08
CA SER A 147 15.18 25.90 15.30
C SER A 147 14.40 24.60 15.06
N ALA A 148 14.85 23.51 15.68
CA ALA A 148 14.12 22.25 15.73
C ALA A 148 12.80 22.34 16.52
N SER A 149 12.61 23.41 17.30
CA SER A 149 11.38 23.66 18.08
C SER A 149 10.19 24.04 17.20
N LEU A 150 10.41 24.41 15.94
CA LEU A 150 9.33 24.65 14.99
C LEU A 150 8.49 23.39 14.78
N GLN A 151 7.18 23.56 14.79
CA GLN A 151 6.25 22.47 14.58
C GLN A 151 5.43 22.65 13.30
N SER A 152 4.99 21.54 12.73
CA SER A 152 3.95 21.54 11.71
C SER A 152 2.62 22.04 12.30
N ASP A 153 1.65 22.35 11.45
CA ASP A 153 0.29 22.66 11.88
C ASP A 153 -0.35 21.51 12.70
N ASP A 154 0.15 20.29 12.51
CA ASP A 154 -0.16 19.09 13.31
C ASP A 154 0.74 18.93 14.55
N GLU A 155 1.34 20.01 15.04
CA GLU A 155 2.15 20.08 16.27
C GLU A 155 3.36 19.12 16.31
N MET A 156 3.89 18.70 15.15
CA MET A 156 5.02 17.79 15.10
C MET A 156 6.34 18.53 14.87
N PRO A 157 7.38 18.32 15.71
CA PRO A 157 8.62 19.07 15.63
C PRO A 157 9.39 18.76 14.35
N LEU A 158 10.12 19.77 13.86
CA LEU A 158 11.04 19.66 12.73
C LEU A 158 12.02 18.48 12.96
N HIS A 159 12.34 17.73 11.89
CA HIS A 159 13.16 16.50 11.96
C HIS A 159 14.61 16.73 12.50
N GLY A 160 14.97 17.97 12.78
CA GLY A 160 16.24 18.43 13.34
C GLY A 160 16.39 19.93 13.08
N GLY A 161 17.33 20.59 13.75
CA GLY A 161 17.67 21.98 13.40
C GLY A 161 18.24 22.03 11.98
N TYR A 162 17.87 23.06 11.21
CA TYR A 162 18.38 23.25 9.85
C TYR A 162 19.31 24.46 9.84
N ALA A 163 20.53 24.29 9.32
CA ALA A 163 21.50 25.37 9.20
C ALA A 163 21.86 25.60 7.74
N SER A 164 22.05 26.86 7.36
CA SER A 164 22.57 27.25 6.05
C SER A 164 23.55 28.41 6.19
N SER A 165 24.75 28.29 5.65
CA SER A 165 25.74 29.37 5.66
C SER A 165 25.70 30.15 4.36
N PHE A 166 25.76 31.47 4.40
CA PHE A 166 25.83 32.32 3.20
C PHE A 166 26.71 33.54 3.47
N THR A 167 27.12 34.25 2.43
CA THR A 167 27.85 35.52 2.55
C THR A 167 27.03 36.65 1.95
N ALA A 168 26.66 37.63 2.79
CA ALA A 168 26.08 38.88 2.37
C ALA A 168 27.19 39.81 1.86
N LEU A 169 27.07 40.26 0.61
CA LEU A 169 28.04 41.12 -0.05
C LEU A 169 27.51 42.54 -0.16
N ALA A 170 28.39 43.53 0.02
CA ALA A 170 28.03 44.92 -0.15
C ALA A 170 27.96 45.27 -1.64
N ASP A 171 26.84 45.84 -2.09
CA ASP A 171 26.69 46.32 -3.47
C ASP A 171 27.53 47.59 -3.68
N MET A 172 28.64 47.45 -4.41
CA MET A 172 29.54 48.54 -4.76
C MET A 172 29.18 49.16 -6.12
N SER A 173 28.11 48.71 -6.78
CA SER A 173 27.75 49.15 -8.13
C SER A 173 27.39 50.65 -8.21
N SER A 174 26.99 51.28 -7.11
CA SER A 174 26.75 52.74 -7.05
C SER A 174 28.04 53.56 -6.91
N GLN A 175 29.08 52.95 -6.32
CA GLN A 175 30.41 53.53 -6.16
C GLN A 175 31.35 53.16 -7.31
N LEU A 176 30.89 52.32 -8.24
CA LEU A 176 31.67 51.81 -9.36
C LEU A 176 30.98 52.11 -10.69
N ARG A 177 31.72 52.62 -11.67
CA ARG A 177 31.28 52.70 -13.06
C ARG A 177 31.80 51.51 -13.85
N LEU A 178 30.89 50.79 -14.50
CA LEU A 178 31.19 49.73 -15.46
C LEU A 178 31.16 50.27 -16.89
N ASP A 179 32.28 50.14 -17.58
CA ASP A 179 32.41 50.54 -18.99
C ASP A 179 32.64 49.28 -19.85
N PHE A 180 31.69 48.98 -20.74
CA PHE A 180 31.75 47.84 -21.67
C PHE A 180 32.34 48.28 -23.02
N SER A 181 33.30 47.53 -23.54
CA SER A 181 34.01 47.87 -24.78
C SER A 181 34.42 46.62 -25.55
N ASP A 182 34.86 46.80 -26.81
CA ASP A 182 35.47 45.75 -27.63
C ASP A 182 34.65 44.44 -27.74
N THR A 183 33.34 44.56 -28.02
CA THR A 183 32.48 43.40 -28.31
C THR A 183 32.97 42.67 -29.57
N ARG A 184 33.28 41.39 -29.43
CA ARG A 184 33.79 40.48 -30.47
C ARG A 184 32.85 39.28 -30.58
N ALA A 185 32.67 38.78 -31.81
CA ALA A 185 31.83 37.60 -32.07
C ALA A 185 32.57 36.63 -32.99
N MET A 186 32.70 35.37 -32.59
CA MET A 186 33.35 34.32 -33.38
C MET A 186 32.29 33.45 -34.05
N ARG A 187 32.01 33.75 -35.33
CA ARG A 187 31.00 33.03 -36.14
C ARG A 187 31.25 31.53 -36.29
N ALA A 188 32.50 31.08 -36.15
CA ALA A 188 32.85 29.66 -36.28
C ALA A 188 32.34 28.81 -35.10
N THR A 189 32.29 29.41 -33.90
CA THR A 189 31.93 28.73 -32.65
C THR A 189 30.63 29.26 -32.04
N GLY A 190 30.11 30.39 -32.52
CA GLY A 190 28.95 31.07 -31.93
C GLY A 190 29.29 31.89 -30.67
N GLU A 191 30.57 31.96 -30.29
CA GLU A 191 31.05 32.66 -29.10
C GLU A 191 30.90 34.19 -29.24
N VAL A 192 30.46 34.85 -28.17
CA VAL A 192 30.44 36.31 -28.06
C VAL A 192 31.29 36.72 -26.86
N SER A 193 32.20 37.68 -27.05
CA SER A 193 33.03 38.22 -25.97
C SER A 193 33.01 39.75 -25.94
N TYR A 194 33.31 40.35 -24.80
CA TYR A 194 33.42 41.80 -24.63
C TYR A 194 34.33 42.11 -23.42
N ASP A 195 34.89 43.32 -23.38
CA ASP A 195 35.78 43.76 -22.32
C ASP A 195 35.07 44.69 -21.34
N VAL A 196 35.21 44.41 -20.04
CA VAL A 196 34.62 45.18 -18.94
C VAL A 196 35.70 45.90 -18.16
N ARG A 197 35.57 47.22 -17.99
CA ARG A 197 36.40 48.03 -17.09
C ARG A 197 35.59 48.47 -15.88
N VAL A 198 36.22 48.47 -14.72
CA VAL A 198 35.60 48.84 -13.43
C VAL A 198 36.31 50.06 -12.86
N THR A 199 35.63 51.20 -12.71
CA THR A 199 36.20 52.45 -12.18
C THR A 199 35.57 52.82 -10.84
N ASN A 200 36.36 53.10 -9.81
CA ASN A 200 35.84 53.67 -8.58
C ASN A 200 35.47 55.14 -8.79
N VAL A 201 34.19 55.47 -8.57
CA VAL A 201 33.62 56.82 -8.68
C VAL A 201 33.17 57.37 -7.32
N GLY A 202 33.39 56.63 -6.23
CA GLY A 202 33.20 57.09 -4.85
C GLY A 202 34.38 57.90 -4.31
N ASP A 203 34.20 58.47 -3.11
CA ASP A 203 35.17 59.35 -2.45
C ASP A 203 36.30 58.58 -1.73
N ASP A 204 36.05 57.32 -1.35
CA ASP A 204 36.99 56.47 -0.61
C ASP A 204 37.57 55.32 -1.46
N ALA A 205 38.67 54.70 -1.00
CA ALA A 205 39.31 53.60 -1.70
C ALA A 205 38.62 52.24 -1.43
N ILE A 206 38.23 51.51 -2.49
CA ILE A 206 37.57 50.19 -2.39
C ILE A 206 38.62 49.07 -2.34
N ARG A 207 38.67 48.30 -1.24
CA ARG A 207 39.59 47.16 -1.07
C ARG A 207 38.85 45.82 -1.20
N GLY A 208 39.54 44.75 -1.59
CA GLY A 208 38.92 43.47 -1.99
C GLY A 208 38.86 42.42 -0.87
N PRO A 209 38.27 41.22 -1.11
CA PRO A 209 37.86 40.65 -2.42
C PRO A 209 36.74 41.38 -3.17
N LEU A 210 36.84 41.47 -4.50
CA LEU A 210 35.86 42.12 -5.38
C LEU A 210 35.35 41.09 -6.40
N ILE A 211 34.05 40.92 -6.52
CA ILE A 211 33.39 39.91 -7.36
C ILE A 211 32.44 40.62 -8.32
N LEU A 212 32.56 40.33 -9.62
CA LEU A 212 31.60 40.73 -10.63
C LEU A 212 30.58 39.60 -10.80
N VAL A 213 29.31 39.91 -10.59
CA VAL A 213 28.19 38.99 -10.82
C VAL A 213 27.51 39.35 -12.13
N LEU A 214 27.24 38.35 -12.96
CA LEU A 214 26.52 38.44 -14.21
C LEU A 214 25.26 37.59 -14.10
N ASP A 215 24.10 38.19 -14.39
CA ASP A 215 22.83 37.48 -14.49
C ASP A 215 22.47 37.28 -15.97
N ALA A 216 22.38 36.02 -16.37
CA ALA A 216 22.09 35.65 -17.74
C ALA A 216 20.60 35.39 -18.03
N GLY A 217 19.77 35.43 -16.99
CA GLY A 217 18.34 35.23 -17.04
C GLY A 217 17.89 33.77 -17.15
N ARG A 218 16.59 33.58 -16.91
CA ARG A 218 15.92 32.28 -16.91
C ARG A 218 16.11 31.52 -18.23
N TYR A 219 16.49 30.25 -18.13
CA TYR A 219 16.77 29.33 -19.26
C TYR A 219 18.07 29.61 -20.05
N PHE A 220 19.02 30.33 -19.47
CA PHE A 220 20.37 30.39 -20.02
C PHE A 220 21.01 29.00 -19.99
N THR A 221 21.20 28.40 -21.17
CA THR A 221 21.77 27.05 -21.33
C THR A 221 23.23 27.08 -21.74
N ASP A 222 23.75 28.26 -22.11
CA ASP A 222 25.12 28.50 -22.54
C ASP A 222 26.06 28.60 -21.31
N SER A 223 27.37 28.71 -21.53
CA SER A 223 28.37 28.84 -20.46
C SER A 223 29.17 30.13 -20.57
N ILE A 224 29.59 30.70 -19.44
CA ILE A 224 30.50 31.86 -19.41
C ILE A 224 31.91 31.36 -19.04
N ALA A 225 32.88 31.60 -19.91
CA ALA A 225 34.25 31.16 -19.68
C ALA A 225 34.90 31.93 -18.54
N ASP A 226 35.70 31.23 -17.72
CA ASP A 226 36.40 31.76 -16.56
C ASP A 226 35.47 32.36 -15.46
N ALA A 227 34.19 32.02 -15.51
CA ALA A 227 33.18 32.34 -14.51
C ALA A 227 32.66 31.06 -13.83
N GLN A 228 32.31 31.15 -12.56
CA GLN A 228 31.69 30.05 -11.82
C GLN A 228 30.16 30.23 -11.80
N PRO A 229 29.37 29.25 -12.29
CA PRO A 229 27.91 29.30 -12.16
C PRO A 229 27.50 29.14 -10.69
N GLY A 230 26.40 29.77 -10.30
CA GLY A 230 25.81 29.59 -8.97
C GLY A 230 25.23 28.17 -8.79
N ASN A 231 25.08 27.75 -7.54
CA ASN A 231 24.50 26.45 -7.18
C ASN A 231 22.98 26.52 -7.10
N ASP A 232 22.29 25.41 -7.39
CA ASP A 232 20.86 25.19 -7.18
C ASP A 232 19.95 26.36 -7.63
N ALA A 233 19.35 27.08 -6.68
CA ALA A 233 18.44 28.20 -6.92
C ALA A 233 19.10 29.42 -7.60
N GLN A 234 20.45 29.46 -7.65
CA GLN A 234 21.24 30.51 -8.27
C GLN A 234 21.93 30.05 -9.57
N ALA A 235 21.49 28.94 -10.18
CA ALA A 235 22.07 28.41 -11.43
C ALA A 235 22.07 29.41 -12.61
N GLU A 236 21.30 30.49 -12.52
CA GLU A 236 21.19 31.55 -13.53
C GLU A 236 22.22 32.69 -13.37
N LEU A 237 22.92 32.73 -12.22
CA LEU A 237 23.95 33.71 -11.89
C LEU A 237 25.36 33.16 -12.14
N TRP A 238 26.25 34.01 -12.63
CA TRP A 238 27.65 33.68 -12.91
C TRP A 238 28.58 34.67 -12.20
N THR A 239 29.59 34.16 -11.52
CA THR A 239 30.52 34.97 -10.72
C THR A 239 31.92 34.98 -11.32
N ILE A 240 32.57 36.15 -11.31
CA ILE A 240 33.95 36.35 -11.75
C ILE A 240 34.71 37.05 -10.62
N ASP A 241 35.74 36.39 -10.08
CA ASP A 241 36.61 36.97 -9.06
C ASP A 241 37.57 38.01 -9.70
N LEU A 242 37.41 39.28 -9.30
CA LEU A 242 38.29 40.39 -9.70
C LEU A 242 39.40 40.66 -8.68
N SER A 243 39.47 39.88 -7.60
CA SER A 243 40.41 40.08 -6.50
C SER A 243 41.86 39.97 -6.92
N GLU A 244 42.19 39.12 -7.89
CA GLU A 244 43.55 39.04 -8.44
C GLU A 244 43.97 40.34 -9.15
N ALA A 245 43.05 40.95 -9.91
CA ALA A 245 43.30 42.20 -10.60
C ALA A 245 43.46 43.37 -9.62
N LEU A 246 42.78 43.30 -8.47
CA LEU A 246 42.90 44.26 -7.37
C LEU A 246 44.20 44.06 -6.57
N ARG A 247 44.58 42.82 -6.26
CA ARG A 247 45.85 42.49 -5.59
C ARG A 247 47.06 42.94 -6.41
N ALA A 248 47.00 42.81 -7.73
CA ALA A 248 48.04 43.30 -8.65
C ALA A 248 48.25 44.82 -8.59
N ARG A 249 47.34 45.57 -7.94
CA ARG A 249 47.39 47.02 -7.74
C ARG A 249 47.57 47.46 -6.28
N GLY A 250 48.02 46.56 -5.41
CA GLY A 250 48.24 46.87 -4.00
C GLY A 250 47.01 46.62 -3.11
N GLY A 251 46.01 45.88 -3.60
CA GLY A 251 44.89 45.40 -2.79
C GLY A 251 43.74 46.39 -2.61
N GLY A 252 43.79 47.56 -3.27
CA GLY A 252 42.73 48.57 -3.25
C GLY A 252 42.58 49.33 -4.55
N LEU A 253 41.39 49.89 -4.77
CA LEU A 253 40.99 50.72 -5.89
C LEU A 253 40.66 52.12 -5.35
N ALA A 254 41.66 53.01 -5.36
CA ALA A 254 41.49 54.40 -4.93
C ALA A 254 40.37 55.13 -5.69
N ALA A 255 39.82 56.20 -5.10
CA ALA A 255 38.85 57.07 -5.76
C ALA A 255 39.36 57.53 -7.14
N GLY A 256 38.56 57.33 -8.18
CA GLY A 256 38.89 57.63 -9.58
C GLY A 256 39.75 56.58 -10.31
N ALA A 257 40.23 55.52 -9.64
CA ALA A 257 41.06 54.49 -10.27
C ALA A 257 40.24 53.43 -11.02
N THR A 258 40.77 52.92 -12.14
CA THR A 258 40.10 51.93 -13.02
C THR A 258 40.85 50.61 -13.12
N ILE A 259 40.22 49.48 -12.79
CA ILE A 259 40.72 48.12 -13.07
C ILE A 259 40.78 47.91 -14.60
N ALA A 260 41.88 47.33 -15.08
CA ALA A 260 42.10 47.08 -16.50
C ALA A 260 41.01 46.18 -17.10
N ALA A 261 40.78 46.30 -18.42
CA ALA A 261 39.67 45.63 -19.10
C ALA A 261 39.78 44.09 -18.97
N ARG A 262 38.74 43.46 -18.43
CA ARG A 262 38.61 42.00 -18.32
C ARG A 262 37.69 41.48 -19.42
N THR A 263 38.17 40.53 -20.22
CA THR A 263 37.37 39.90 -21.27
C THR A 263 36.41 38.86 -20.70
N ILE A 264 35.11 39.03 -20.97
CA ILE A 264 34.04 38.07 -20.66
C ILE A 264 33.67 37.34 -21.95
N ARG A 265 33.58 36.01 -21.94
CA ARG A 265 33.27 35.17 -23.12
C ARG A 265 32.07 34.26 -22.84
N VAL A 266 31.05 34.31 -23.70
CA VAL A 266 29.86 33.46 -23.66
C VAL A 266 29.96 32.39 -24.74
N ILE A 267 29.88 31.11 -24.36
CA ILE A 267 30.10 29.92 -25.19
C ILE A 267 28.78 29.12 -25.30
N PRO A 268 28.29 28.79 -26.51
CA PRO A 268 27.07 28.01 -26.69
C PRO A 268 27.09 26.60 -26.09
N ALA A 269 25.95 26.12 -25.57
CA ALA A 269 25.79 24.86 -24.84
C ALA A 269 26.05 23.56 -25.62
N GLY A 270 26.03 23.60 -26.96
CA GLY A 270 26.07 22.42 -27.82
C GLY A 270 27.29 22.39 -28.73
N GLU A 271 28.24 21.48 -28.45
CA GLU A 271 29.23 21.09 -29.46
C GLU A 271 28.67 20.00 -30.40
N PHE A 272 29.16 20.03 -31.65
CA PHE A 272 28.82 19.21 -32.82
C PHE A 272 27.68 19.71 -33.74
N ALA A 273 27.75 20.97 -34.18
CA ALA A 273 27.22 21.29 -35.50
C ALA A 273 28.09 20.61 -36.58
N LEU A 274 27.57 19.55 -37.20
CA LEU A 274 28.22 18.73 -38.24
C LEU A 274 28.59 19.49 -39.54
N ARG A 275 28.58 20.83 -39.55
CA ARG A 275 29.03 21.67 -40.67
C ARG A 275 29.67 22.95 -40.17
N ALA A 276 30.95 23.14 -40.49
CA ALA A 276 31.63 24.41 -40.35
C ALA A 276 30.89 25.48 -41.18
N GLY A 277 30.34 26.50 -40.52
CA GLY A 277 29.97 27.75 -41.21
C GLY A 277 28.79 28.55 -40.68
N LEU A 278 27.90 28.01 -39.84
CA LEU A 278 26.69 28.72 -39.39
C LEU A 278 26.28 28.31 -37.96
N ALA A 279 27.12 28.58 -36.95
CA ALA A 279 26.63 28.60 -35.56
C ALA A 279 25.83 29.89 -35.35
N ASP A 280 24.59 29.78 -34.84
CA ASP A 280 23.78 30.95 -34.54
C ASP A 280 24.47 31.81 -33.48
N LEU A 281 24.71 33.09 -33.78
CA LEU A 281 25.19 34.05 -32.79
C LEU A 281 24.08 34.29 -31.77
N ARG A 282 24.28 33.85 -30.52
CA ARG A 282 23.35 34.13 -29.43
C ARG A 282 23.60 35.55 -28.92
N LYS A 283 22.54 36.35 -28.87
CA LYS A 283 22.55 37.67 -28.24
C LYS A 283 22.04 37.49 -26.82
N VAL A 284 22.86 37.85 -25.85
CA VAL A 284 22.53 37.76 -24.43
C VAL A 284 22.64 39.17 -23.86
N ASN A 285 21.60 39.61 -23.15
CA ASN A 285 21.65 40.83 -22.35
C ASN A 285 21.91 40.38 -20.92
N LEU A 286 23.15 40.54 -20.46
CA LEU A 286 23.54 40.18 -19.10
C LEU A 286 23.28 41.39 -18.19
N GLU A 287 22.46 41.22 -17.16
CA GLU A 287 22.44 42.16 -16.04
C GLU A 287 23.72 41.95 -15.21
N HIS A 288 24.18 42.99 -14.52
CA HIS A 288 25.49 42.96 -13.87
C HIS A 288 25.52 43.76 -12.57
N GLY A 289 26.23 43.24 -11.57
CA GLY A 289 26.50 43.92 -10.30
C GLY A 289 27.93 43.66 -9.84
N VAL A 290 28.54 44.62 -9.13
CA VAL A 290 29.86 44.46 -8.52
C VAL A 290 29.73 44.47 -7.01
N TYR A 291 30.24 43.42 -6.41
CA TYR A 291 30.09 43.15 -4.99
C TYR A 291 31.45 43.01 -4.33
N ALA A 292 31.59 43.55 -3.12
CA ALA A 292 32.81 43.42 -2.33
C ALA A 292 32.52 42.77 -0.98
N PHE A 293 33.53 42.10 -0.44
CA PHE A 293 33.57 41.80 0.98
C PHE A 293 33.75 43.12 1.76
N PRO A 294 33.04 43.30 2.88
CA PRO A 294 33.15 44.53 3.67
C PRO A 294 34.50 44.65 4.36
N GLN A 295 34.92 45.89 4.58
CA GLN A 295 35.97 46.25 5.52
C GLN A 295 35.32 46.85 6.77
N ASP A 296 35.99 46.72 7.91
CA ASP A 296 35.55 47.37 9.15
C ASP A 296 35.75 48.89 9.05
N ASN A 297 34.74 49.68 9.44
CA ASN A 297 34.91 51.11 9.67
C ASN A 297 35.63 51.31 11.01
N LEU A 298 36.81 51.94 11.00
CA LEU A 298 37.58 52.21 12.21
C LEU A 298 37.34 53.65 12.66
N PRO A 299 36.83 53.90 13.88
CA PRO A 299 36.62 55.26 14.33
C PRO A 299 37.94 56.02 14.50
N PRO A 300 37.94 57.37 14.38
CA PRO A 300 39.14 58.18 14.55
C PRO A 300 39.67 58.03 15.97
N SER A 301 40.98 57.89 16.17
CA SER A 301 41.58 58.04 17.49
C SER A 301 41.71 59.54 17.82
N LEU A 302 41.58 59.93 19.09
CA LEU A 302 41.63 61.34 19.55
C LEU A 302 42.58 61.45 20.72
N GLY A 303 43.44 62.47 20.79
CA GLY A 303 44.48 62.63 21.82
C GLY A 303 45.03 64.05 21.93
N LEU A 304 46.05 64.26 22.76
CA LEU A 304 46.81 65.52 22.84
C LEU A 304 47.88 65.58 21.73
N ALA A 305 47.97 66.69 20.99
CA ALA A 305 48.76 66.77 19.74
C ALA A 305 50.29 66.53 19.90
N ASP A 306 50.84 66.63 21.12
CA ASP A 306 52.25 66.38 21.41
C ASP A 306 52.49 65.09 22.24
N VAL A 307 51.43 64.53 22.82
CA VAL A 307 51.43 63.36 23.72
C VAL A 307 50.09 62.64 23.59
N PHE A 308 49.89 62.00 22.44
CA PHE A 308 48.57 61.50 21.98
C PHE A 308 47.86 60.56 22.96
N ASP A 309 48.61 59.81 23.77
CA ASP A 309 48.05 58.89 24.77
C ASP A 309 47.72 59.54 26.11
N ASP A 310 48.08 60.81 26.34
CA ASP A 310 47.79 61.49 27.60
C ASP A 310 46.36 62.03 27.62
N GLU A 311 45.68 61.81 28.73
CA GLU A 311 44.32 62.28 28.99
C GLU A 311 44.33 63.45 29.97
N GLN A 312 45.49 63.75 30.56
CA GLN A 312 45.65 64.86 31.48
C GLN A 312 46.04 66.13 30.74
N LEU A 313 45.13 67.08 30.76
CA LEU A 313 45.40 68.43 30.28
C LEU A 313 46.36 69.15 31.23
N PRO A 314 47.19 70.07 30.72
CA PRO A 314 48.03 70.93 31.56
C PRO A 314 47.21 71.59 32.66
N ALA A 315 47.70 71.64 33.90
CA ALA A 315 46.92 72.19 35.02
C ALA A 315 46.51 73.65 34.81
N ALA A 316 45.28 73.99 35.20
CA ALA A 316 44.80 75.37 35.28
C ALA A 316 44.92 75.88 36.72
N THR A 317 45.21 77.18 36.89
CA THR A 317 45.20 77.85 38.20
C THR A 317 43.97 78.74 38.29
N VAL A 318 43.28 78.73 39.43
CA VAL A 318 42.09 79.58 39.65
C VAL A 318 42.43 81.06 39.37
N GLY A 319 41.69 81.67 38.45
CA GLY A 319 41.82 83.07 38.05
C GLY A 319 42.81 83.38 36.91
N GLU A 320 43.51 82.38 36.35
CA GLU A 320 44.45 82.55 35.22
C GLU A 320 43.90 82.01 33.89
N ALA A 321 44.34 82.56 32.75
CA ALA A 321 43.95 82.11 31.41
C ALA A 321 44.74 80.87 30.97
N TRP A 322 44.07 79.92 30.31
CA TRP A 322 44.58 78.57 30.01
C TRP A 322 44.23 78.13 28.57
N ASN A 323 45.08 77.33 27.91
CA ASN A 323 44.81 76.70 26.60
C ASN A 323 45.55 75.36 26.41
N ALA A 324 45.07 74.51 25.48
CA ALA A 324 45.71 73.25 25.06
C ALA A 324 45.28 72.83 23.64
N THR A 325 46.10 72.03 22.94
CA THR A 325 45.82 71.55 21.57
C THR A 325 45.64 70.02 21.54
N ILE A 326 44.61 69.55 20.84
CA ILE A 326 44.24 68.14 20.68
C ILE A 326 44.30 67.75 19.19
N GLU A 327 44.49 66.47 18.91
CA GLU A 327 44.67 65.88 17.58
C GLU A 327 43.83 64.62 17.43
N ALA A 328 43.31 64.37 16.23
CA ALA A 328 42.61 63.14 15.86
C ALA A 328 43.29 62.49 14.66
N ILE A 329 43.45 61.17 14.72
CA ILE A 329 44.09 60.34 13.68
C ILE A 329 43.08 59.29 13.22
N ASP A 330 42.74 59.34 11.94
CA ASP A 330 41.80 58.42 11.33
C ASP A 330 42.48 57.50 10.30
N PRO A 331 42.51 56.18 10.50
CA PRO A 331 43.20 55.26 9.60
C PRO A 331 42.60 55.19 8.19
N ASP A 332 41.36 55.67 8.02
CA ASP A 332 40.51 55.17 6.95
C ASP A 332 39.59 56.24 6.32
N SER A 333 39.57 57.47 6.87
CA SER A 333 38.73 58.59 6.43
C SER A 333 39.45 59.94 6.51
N ALA A 334 39.45 60.70 5.40
CA ALA A 334 40.19 61.96 5.27
C ALA A 334 39.42 63.22 5.73
N ARG A 335 38.26 63.08 6.38
CA ARG A 335 37.41 64.19 6.82
C ARG A 335 36.83 63.93 8.20
N LEU A 336 37.00 64.91 9.10
CA LEU A 336 36.62 64.80 10.51
C LEU A 336 35.78 66.00 10.98
N TRP A 337 34.77 65.74 11.80
CA TRP A 337 33.91 66.74 12.45
C TRP A 337 34.10 66.74 13.97
N TRP A 338 34.35 67.91 14.55
CA TRP A 338 34.69 68.10 15.97
C TRP A 338 33.53 68.69 16.76
N GLN A 339 33.31 68.20 17.98
CA GLN A 339 32.27 68.66 18.88
C GLN A 339 32.76 68.69 20.34
N LEU A 340 32.54 69.81 21.03
CA LEU A 340 32.72 69.89 22.48
C LEU A 340 31.44 69.37 23.15
N VAL A 341 31.54 68.24 23.86
CA VAL A 341 30.40 67.52 24.44
C VAL A 341 30.13 67.97 25.87
N GLU A 342 31.18 68.06 26.68
CA GLU A 342 31.11 68.49 28.08
C GLU A 342 32.35 69.33 28.41
N ALA A 343 32.17 70.44 29.11
CA ALA A 343 33.28 71.25 29.61
C ALA A 343 32.79 72.22 30.70
N PRO A 344 33.67 72.67 31.61
CA PRO A 344 33.34 73.73 32.55
C PRO A 344 32.90 75.00 31.84
N ALA A 345 32.05 75.78 32.52
CA ALA A 345 31.53 77.03 31.97
C ALA A 345 32.69 77.95 31.51
N GLY A 346 32.66 78.35 30.24
CA GLY A 346 33.64 79.24 29.63
C GLY A 346 34.72 78.57 28.76
N VAL A 347 34.73 77.24 28.61
CA VAL A 347 35.64 76.54 27.67
C VAL A 347 35.17 76.72 26.22
N THR A 348 36.11 76.90 25.28
CA THR A 348 35.83 76.93 23.83
C THR A 348 36.74 75.96 23.05
N LEU A 349 36.25 75.41 21.93
CA LEU A 349 36.95 74.48 21.02
C LEU A 349 37.01 75.07 19.59
N THR A 350 38.20 75.10 18.97
CA THR A 350 38.41 75.66 17.63
C THR A 350 39.18 74.68 16.73
N PRO A 351 38.56 74.04 15.71
CA PRO A 351 39.23 73.11 14.79
C PRO A 351 40.11 73.79 13.74
N SER A 352 41.18 73.13 13.31
CA SER A 352 42.01 73.50 12.15
C SER A 352 41.37 73.02 10.84
N THR A 353 41.69 73.68 9.73
CA THR A 353 41.28 73.26 8.37
C THR A 353 42.30 72.36 7.67
N ASP A 354 43.49 72.23 8.24
CA ASP A 354 44.59 71.45 7.66
C ASP A 354 44.48 69.98 8.10
N ILE A 355 44.69 69.06 7.15
CA ILE A 355 44.72 67.61 7.39
C ILE A 355 46.02 67.05 6.80
N ASP A 356 46.82 66.43 7.65
CA ASP A 356 48.10 65.81 7.27
C ASP A 356 47.89 64.30 7.03
N SER A 357 48.48 63.75 5.97
CA SER A 357 48.43 62.30 5.70
C SER A 357 49.74 61.64 6.13
N ALA A 358 49.65 60.60 6.96
CA ALA A 358 50.76 59.83 7.51
C ALA A 358 50.55 58.32 7.33
N ASP A 359 51.51 57.50 7.79
CA ASP A 359 51.48 56.02 7.63
C ASP A 359 50.38 55.35 8.48
N ASP A 360 49.93 56.01 9.54
CA ASP A 360 48.90 55.61 10.51
C ASP A 360 47.52 56.24 10.24
N GLY A 361 47.41 57.14 9.26
CA GLY A 361 46.12 57.69 8.82
C GLY A 361 46.15 59.17 8.46
N TYR A 362 44.99 59.80 8.59
CA TYR A 362 44.77 61.23 8.39
C TYR A 362 44.71 61.94 9.74
N HIS A 363 45.56 62.95 9.93
CA HIS A 363 45.72 63.71 11.16
C HIS A 363 45.02 65.07 11.04
N ALA A 364 44.21 65.43 12.03
CA ALA A 364 43.58 66.76 12.14
C ALA A 364 43.67 67.29 13.56
N THR A 365 43.76 68.62 13.75
CA THR A 365 43.98 69.24 15.08
C THR A 365 42.90 70.26 15.47
N ALA A 366 42.70 70.47 16.78
CA ALA A 366 41.81 71.48 17.36
C ALA A 366 42.38 72.09 18.67
N THR A 367 42.01 73.33 19.02
CA THR A 367 42.52 74.04 20.21
C THR A 367 41.42 74.36 21.23
N LEU A 368 41.68 74.11 22.52
CA LEU A 368 40.84 74.40 23.69
C LEU A 368 41.33 75.64 24.47
N THR A 369 40.43 76.47 25.03
CA THR A 369 40.79 77.63 25.88
C THR A 369 39.84 77.82 27.08
N TRP A 370 40.34 78.30 28.25
CA TRP A 370 39.54 78.47 29.50
C TRP A 370 40.11 79.49 30.53
N THR A 371 39.34 79.84 31.58
CA THR A 371 39.77 80.57 32.81
C THR A 371 38.99 80.08 34.04
N ALA A 372 39.67 79.51 35.04
CA ALA A 372 39.06 78.79 36.17
C ALA A 372 38.49 79.69 37.30
N SER A 373 37.36 79.32 37.91
CA SER A 373 36.71 80.04 39.02
C SER A 373 37.03 79.43 40.40
N LYS A 374 36.67 80.11 41.51
CA LYS A 374 36.96 79.65 42.89
C LYS A 374 36.11 78.46 43.35
N ASP A 375 34.99 78.23 42.68
CA ASP A 375 34.10 77.09 42.94
C ASP A 375 34.41 75.93 41.98
N ALA A 376 35.47 76.03 41.16
CA ALA A 376 35.90 74.95 40.29
C ALA A 376 36.43 73.78 41.12
N ASP A 377 36.02 72.57 40.74
CA ASP A 377 36.52 71.34 41.36
C ASP A 377 38.03 71.20 41.16
N ALA A 378 38.71 70.58 42.12
CA ALA A 378 40.17 70.37 42.05
C ALA A 378 40.62 69.56 40.80
N SER A 379 39.69 68.91 40.10
CA SER A 379 39.87 68.29 38.79
C SER A 379 38.56 68.39 38.00
N THR A 380 38.58 68.95 36.79
CA THR A 380 37.39 69.13 35.95
C THR A 380 37.51 68.37 34.62
N PRO A 381 36.46 67.68 34.13
CA PRO A 381 36.50 67.00 32.84
C PRO A 381 36.24 67.95 31.65
N ILE A 382 36.87 67.67 30.51
CA ILE A 382 36.56 68.24 29.19
C ILE A 382 36.40 67.08 28.21
N VAL A 383 35.20 66.89 27.67
CA VAL A 383 34.85 65.79 26.75
C VAL A 383 34.70 66.32 25.34
N VAL A 384 35.43 65.72 24.40
CA VAL A 384 35.42 66.07 22.98
C VAL A 384 35.05 64.85 22.14
N ARG A 385 34.17 65.04 21.16
CA ARG A 385 33.78 64.03 20.16
C ARG A 385 34.34 64.41 18.79
N VAL A 386 34.90 63.43 18.08
CA VAL A 386 35.29 63.54 16.68
C VAL A 386 34.62 62.42 15.88
N GLU A 387 34.05 62.76 14.73
CA GLU A 387 33.35 61.83 13.84
C GLU A 387 33.92 61.90 12.42
N ASP A 388 34.00 60.76 11.75
CA ASP A 388 34.49 60.58 10.38
C ASP A 388 33.36 60.59 9.33
N SER A 389 33.71 60.51 8.03
CA SER A 389 32.74 60.54 6.91
C SER A 389 31.97 59.25 6.69
N ARG A 390 32.36 58.17 7.36
CA ARG A 390 31.75 56.84 7.29
C ARG A 390 30.97 56.49 8.57
N GLY A 391 30.83 57.46 9.49
CA GLY A 391 30.03 57.40 10.70
C GLY A 391 30.75 56.84 11.93
N GLY A 392 32.06 56.58 11.84
CA GLY A 392 32.87 56.22 12.99
C GLY A 392 33.13 57.46 13.84
N ALA A 393 32.96 57.35 15.14
CA ALA A 393 33.14 58.47 16.05
C ALA A 393 33.83 58.03 17.33
N THR A 394 34.69 58.90 17.84
CA THR A 394 35.36 58.73 19.12
C THR A 394 35.04 59.90 20.01
N VAL A 395 34.77 59.58 21.26
CA VAL A 395 34.63 60.54 22.34
C VAL A 395 35.83 60.34 23.27
N ARG A 396 36.49 61.41 23.68
CA ARG A 396 37.55 61.35 24.66
C ARG A 396 37.36 62.36 25.79
N ASP A 397 37.63 61.86 26.99
CA ASP A 397 37.53 62.60 28.24
C ASP A 397 38.91 63.06 28.66
N PHE A 398 39.11 64.37 28.70
CA PHE A 398 40.32 64.97 29.22
C PHE A 398 40.13 65.44 30.66
N ARG A 399 41.11 65.20 31.53
CA ARG A 399 41.12 65.69 32.92
C ARG A 399 41.94 66.95 33.04
N LEU A 400 41.34 68.03 33.53
CA LEU A 400 42.00 69.30 33.81
C LEU A 400 42.17 69.49 35.33
N PRO A 401 43.38 69.33 35.88
CA PRO A 401 43.64 69.66 37.28
C PRO A 401 43.49 71.16 37.52
N VAL A 402 42.81 71.54 38.61
CA VAL A 402 42.63 72.94 39.02
C VAL A 402 43.26 73.16 40.39
N ILE A 403 44.38 73.90 40.42
CA ILE A 403 45.10 74.18 41.66
C ILE A 403 44.27 75.14 42.52
N GLY A 404 43.83 74.67 43.70
CA GLY A 404 43.05 75.44 44.68
C GLY A 404 41.53 75.18 44.70
N GLY A 405 41.05 74.14 44.01
CA GLY A 405 39.64 73.70 44.04
C GLY A 405 39.25 72.87 45.27
N ASN A 406 37.95 72.60 45.44
CA ASN A 406 37.35 71.83 46.56
C ASN A 406 37.52 70.30 46.38
N HIS A 407 37.67 69.53 47.47
CA HIS A 407 37.62 68.06 47.43
C HIS A 407 36.25 67.54 47.89
N ALA A 408 35.62 66.70 47.08
CA ALA A 408 34.35 66.09 47.44
C ALA A 408 34.55 64.91 48.43
N PRO A 409 33.55 64.57 49.27
CA PRO A 409 33.63 63.43 50.17
C PRO A 409 33.89 62.11 49.44
N VAL A 410 34.59 61.16 50.03
CA VAL A 410 34.89 59.86 49.41
C VAL A 410 34.07 58.76 50.08
N ILE A 411 33.31 58.01 49.28
CA ILE A 411 32.50 56.87 49.73
C ILE A 411 33.32 55.57 49.58
N TYR A 412 33.14 54.64 50.52
CA TYR A 412 33.79 53.33 50.58
C TYR A 412 32.75 52.22 50.79
N GLY A 413 32.99 51.06 50.16
CA GLY A 413 32.15 49.86 50.31
C GLY A 413 30.95 49.78 49.38
N ALA A 414 30.56 50.89 48.73
CA ALA A 414 29.54 50.93 47.69
C ALA A 414 30.11 50.35 46.38
N ARG A 415 30.03 49.03 46.23
CA ARG A 415 30.52 48.31 45.06
C ARG A 415 29.44 47.40 44.54
N ASP A 416 29.50 47.13 43.24
CA ASP A 416 28.58 46.20 42.60
C ASP A 416 28.66 44.84 43.28
N THR A 417 27.49 44.29 43.59
CA THR A 417 27.38 43.05 44.34
C THR A 417 26.33 42.17 43.69
N GLY A 418 26.71 40.91 43.44
CA GLY A 418 25.82 39.87 42.93
C GLY A 418 25.31 38.98 44.06
N LEU A 419 24.06 38.53 43.95
CA LEU A 419 23.48 37.42 44.71
C LEU A 419 22.40 36.75 43.87
N ALA A 420 22.00 35.53 44.20
CA ALA A 420 20.84 34.91 43.58
C ALA A 420 19.55 35.19 44.38
N GLU A 421 18.38 35.12 43.74
CA GLU A 421 17.10 35.14 44.46
C GLU A 421 17.04 34.02 45.52
N GLY A 422 16.52 34.35 46.71
CA GLY A 422 16.50 33.45 47.87
C GLY A 422 17.77 33.49 48.74
N GLU A 423 18.86 34.13 48.30
CA GLU A 423 20.06 34.35 49.11
C GLU A 423 19.99 35.66 49.93
N THR A 424 20.67 35.74 51.08
CA THR A 424 20.65 36.92 51.96
C THR A 424 21.90 37.81 51.76
N LEU A 425 21.68 39.09 51.43
CA LEU A 425 22.69 40.14 51.34
C LEU A 425 22.88 40.90 52.67
N SER A 426 24.14 41.11 53.06
CA SER A 426 24.54 42.02 54.14
C SER A 426 25.80 42.80 53.75
N LEU A 427 25.65 44.11 53.45
CA LEU A 427 26.72 44.94 52.87
C LEU A 427 27.04 46.17 53.74
N PRO A 428 28.25 46.29 54.32
CA PRO A 428 28.67 47.47 55.07
C PRO A 428 29.12 48.63 54.15
N LEU A 429 28.66 49.86 54.41
CA LEU A 429 28.90 51.09 53.62
C LEU A 429 29.38 52.24 54.53
N HIS A 430 30.35 53.07 54.11
CA HIS A 430 30.80 54.25 54.89
C HIS A 430 31.43 55.35 54.01
N ALA A 431 31.66 56.57 54.52
CA ALA A 431 32.29 57.69 53.77
C ALA A 431 33.24 58.53 54.65
N ALA A 432 34.21 59.22 54.04
CA ALA A 432 35.16 60.13 54.69
C ALA A 432 35.49 61.34 53.79
N ASP A 433 35.73 62.51 54.39
CA ASP A 433 36.09 63.74 53.67
C ASP A 433 37.57 64.10 53.87
N ALA A 434 38.24 64.52 52.79
CA ALA A 434 39.68 64.81 52.80
C ALA A 434 40.02 66.15 53.48
N ASP A 435 39.08 67.10 53.47
CA ASP A 435 39.18 68.39 54.14
C ASP A 435 38.72 68.32 55.63
N GLY A 436 38.18 67.16 56.04
CA GLY A 436 37.79 66.83 57.41
C GLY A 436 36.37 67.30 57.79
N ASP A 437 35.54 67.64 56.83
CA ASP A 437 34.18 68.14 57.04
C ASP A 437 33.21 67.03 57.56
N ARG A 438 32.16 67.44 58.29
CA ARG A 438 31.17 66.51 58.89
C ARG A 438 30.21 65.99 57.83
N LEU A 439 30.10 64.66 57.73
CA LEU A 439 29.27 63.99 56.72
C LEU A 439 27.86 63.62 57.19
N THR A 440 26.89 63.74 56.28
CA THR A 440 25.54 63.16 56.40
C THR A 440 25.36 62.07 55.35
N LEU A 441 24.93 60.86 55.78
CA LEU A 441 24.70 59.71 54.91
C LEU A 441 23.22 59.45 54.69
N ALA A 442 22.83 59.19 53.44
CA ALA A 442 21.48 58.77 53.08
C ALA A 442 21.53 57.77 51.91
N MET A 443 20.67 56.76 51.94
CA MET A 443 20.47 55.84 50.81
C MET A 443 19.27 56.29 49.99
N ARG A 444 19.38 56.14 48.66
CA ARG A 444 18.28 56.34 47.71
C ARG A 444 18.14 55.07 46.85
N ASN A 445 16.94 54.87 46.32
CA ASN A 445 16.60 53.77 45.41
C ASN A 445 16.92 52.37 45.98
N LEU A 446 16.60 52.13 47.25
CA LEU A 446 16.74 50.78 47.82
C LEU A 446 15.74 49.81 47.16
N PRO A 447 16.15 48.58 46.84
CA PRO A 447 15.23 47.56 46.34
C PRO A 447 14.08 47.28 47.33
N PRO A 448 12.88 46.89 46.85
CA PRO A 448 11.78 46.49 47.71
C PRO A 448 12.19 45.37 48.68
N GLY A 449 11.95 45.60 49.98
CA GLY A 449 12.35 44.69 51.05
C GLY A 449 13.79 44.86 51.55
N ALA A 450 14.62 45.67 50.88
CA ALA A 450 15.94 46.06 51.38
C ALA A 450 15.82 47.20 52.40
N PHE A 451 16.67 47.22 53.41
CA PHE A 451 16.73 48.33 54.37
C PHE A 451 18.17 48.64 54.79
N PHE A 452 18.46 49.92 55.02
CA PHE A 452 19.76 50.40 55.47
C PHE A 452 19.70 50.88 56.92
N ASP A 453 20.54 50.32 57.78
CA ASP A 453 20.73 50.79 59.15
C ASP A 453 21.83 51.86 59.18
N ALA A 454 21.44 53.13 59.33
CA ALA A 454 22.37 54.26 59.35
C ALA A 454 23.25 54.34 60.62
N ALA A 455 22.91 53.62 61.69
CA ALA A 455 23.70 53.61 62.93
C ALA A 455 24.86 52.61 62.87
N SER A 456 24.65 51.45 62.25
CA SER A 456 25.68 50.44 61.99
C SER A 456 26.31 50.53 60.60
N ALA A 457 25.71 51.32 59.71
CA ALA A 457 26.07 51.55 58.32
C ALA A 457 26.07 50.26 57.47
N VAL A 458 25.05 49.41 57.65
CA VAL A 458 24.88 48.13 56.92
C VAL A 458 23.57 48.09 56.16
N LEU A 459 23.62 47.64 54.90
CA LEU A 459 22.48 47.33 54.05
C LEU A 459 22.11 45.84 54.17
N HIS A 460 20.84 45.54 54.42
CA HIS A 460 20.29 44.18 54.50
C HIS A 460 19.23 43.94 53.44
N TRP A 461 19.27 42.77 52.81
CA TRP A 461 18.26 42.36 51.84
C TRP A 461 18.20 40.84 51.65
N THR A 462 17.05 40.29 51.28
CA THR A 462 16.89 38.90 50.83
C THR A 462 15.85 38.92 49.70
N PRO A 463 16.28 38.98 48.42
CA PRO A 463 15.37 39.01 47.29
C PRO A 463 14.49 37.76 47.24
N GLY A 464 13.19 37.94 47.02
CA GLY A 464 12.26 36.87 46.63
C GLY A 464 12.50 36.41 45.18
N TYR A 465 11.88 35.29 44.79
CA TYR A 465 12.00 34.67 43.46
C TYR A 465 11.25 35.42 42.33
N GLU A 466 11.06 36.72 42.51
CA GLU A 466 10.44 37.65 41.54
C GLU A 466 11.19 38.99 41.52
N GLN A 467 12.41 39.00 42.06
CA GLN A 467 13.25 40.18 42.24
C GLN A 467 14.61 40.05 41.53
N ALA A 468 14.77 39.06 40.66
CA ALA A 468 15.87 38.94 39.71
C ALA A 468 15.90 40.14 38.77
N GLY A 469 17.11 40.47 38.34
CA GLY A 469 17.40 41.63 37.54
C GLY A 469 18.36 42.58 38.22
N VAL A 470 18.62 43.66 37.49
CA VAL A 470 19.63 44.63 37.86
C VAL A 470 18.96 45.77 38.63
N TRP A 471 19.28 45.89 39.91
CA TRP A 471 18.86 47.01 40.74
C TRP A 471 19.93 48.08 40.65
N ASP A 472 19.79 48.90 39.62
CA ASP A 472 20.68 50.01 39.33
C ASP A 472 20.37 51.24 40.17
N ASP A 473 21.35 52.14 40.23
CA ASP A 473 21.25 53.43 40.90
C ASP A 473 20.93 53.34 42.40
N VAL A 474 21.29 52.22 43.06
CA VAL A 474 21.28 52.14 44.52
C VAL A 474 22.36 53.08 45.02
N THR A 475 21.93 54.25 45.48
CA THR A 475 22.84 55.38 45.68
C THR A 475 23.08 55.62 47.15
N LEU A 476 24.34 55.51 47.57
CA LEU A 476 24.78 56.12 48.82
C LEU A 476 25.13 57.59 48.56
N VAL A 477 24.50 58.49 49.30
CA VAL A 477 24.76 59.93 49.25
C VAL A 477 25.46 60.36 50.52
N ALA A 478 26.65 60.94 50.37
CA ALA A 478 27.43 61.58 51.42
C ALA A 478 27.58 63.08 51.12
N SER A 479 27.22 63.94 52.06
CA SER A 479 27.36 65.41 51.89
C SER A 479 28.13 66.04 53.04
N ASP A 480 29.07 66.92 52.71
CA ASP A 480 29.84 67.79 53.62
C ASP A 480 29.21 69.19 53.82
N GLY A 481 28.14 69.51 53.07
CA GLY A 481 27.44 70.80 53.10
C GLY A 481 27.85 71.82 52.02
N ARG A 482 28.84 71.52 51.17
CA ARG A 482 29.25 72.32 49.99
C ARG A 482 29.18 71.48 48.72
N THR A 483 29.72 70.28 48.80
CA THR A 483 29.68 69.26 47.77
C THR A 483 28.90 68.05 48.24
N ILE A 484 28.39 67.31 47.27
CA ILE A 484 27.71 66.05 47.50
C ILE A 484 28.48 65.02 46.71
N SER A 485 28.92 63.97 47.38
CA SER A 485 29.39 62.78 46.72
C SER A 485 28.30 61.73 46.79
N SER A 486 27.91 61.24 45.63
CA SER A 486 27.04 60.09 45.51
C SER A 486 27.83 58.97 44.87
N GLN A 487 27.75 57.79 45.44
CA GLN A 487 28.24 56.58 44.80
C GLN A 487 27.04 55.67 44.60
N SER A 488 26.62 55.56 43.35
CA SER A 488 25.70 54.54 42.90
C SER A 488 26.48 53.25 42.71
N PHE A 489 25.87 52.16 43.10
CA PHE A 489 26.34 50.82 42.81
C PHE A 489 25.15 49.97 42.41
N THR A 490 25.45 48.89 41.72
CA THR A 490 24.44 47.98 41.21
C THR A 490 24.35 46.76 42.10
N ILE A 491 23.12 46.36 42.45
CA ILE A 491 22.90 45.03 43.02
C ILE A 491 22.30 44.16 41.93
N THR A 492 23.10 43.24 41.41
CA THR A 492 22.65 42.28 40.41
C THR A 492 22.07 41.09 41.16
N VAL A 493 20.76 40.91 41.05
CA VAL A 493 20.12 39.67 41.50
C VAL A 493 20.05 38.72 40.32
N GLU A 494 20.87 37.69 40.35
CA GLU A 494 20.78 36.58 39.41
C GLU A 494 19.54 35.74 39.71
N GLN A 495 18.98 35.13 38.67
CA GLN A 495 17.80 34.29 38.79
C GLN A 495 18.07 33.13 39.78
N GLY A 496 17.24 33.01 40.81
CA GLY A 496 17.27 31.85 41.71
C GLY A 496 16.28 30.78 41.24
N TYR A 497 16.66 29.50 41.33
CA TYR A 497 15.83 28.40 40.83
C TYR A 497 15.33 27.53 41.99
N ALA A 498 14.09 27.76 42.42
CA ALA A 498 13.48 26.99 43.49
C ALA A 498 13.25 25.52 43.09
N TYR A 499 13.31 24.60 44.06
CA TYR A 499 12.96 23.19 43.86
C TYR A 499 11.43 23.00 43.86
N PRO A 500 10.88 22.13 43.00
CA PRO A 500 9.46 21.82 43.04
C PRO A 500 9.14 20.99 44.29
N THR A 501 7.96 21.23 44.87
CA THR A 501 7.42 20.42 45.95
C THR A 501 6.24 19.60 45.43
N LEU A 502 6.33 18.28 45.56
CA LEU A 502 5.22 17.38 45.24
C LEU A 502 4.35 17.13 46.49
N ALA A 503 3.04 17.31 46.35
CA ALA A 503 2.09 17.06 47.44
C ALA A 503 2.20 15.62 47.97
N THR A 504 1.98 15.42 49.27
CA THR A 504 2.00 14.09 49.87
C THR A 504 0.78 13.27 49.43
N VAL A 505 0.99 12.13 48.76
CA VAL A 505 -0.09 11.22 48.37
C VAL A 505 -0.09 10.01 49.31
N ALA A 506 -1.25 9.66 49.87
CA ALA A 506 -1.41 8.45 50.67
C ALA A 506 -1.39 7.19 49.79
N PRO A 507 -1.05 5.99 50.32
CA PRO A 507 -1.16 4.75 49.55
C PRO A 507 -2.54 4.58 48.92
N GLN A 508 -2.57 4.21 47.64
CA GLN A 508 -3.79 4.06 46.86
C GLN A 508 -4.18 2.59 46.81
N ALA A 509 -5.44 2.28 47.13
CA ALA A 509 -5.97 0.93 47.00
C ALA A 509 -6.67 0.79 45.64
N LEU A 510 -6.19 -0.14 44.83
CA LEU A 510 -6.70 -0.49 43.51
C LEU A 510 -7.19 -1.93 43.52
N ARG A 511 -7.85 -2.32 42.44
CA ARG A 511 -8.30 -3.68 42.17
C ARG A 511 -8.00 -4.00 40.70
N GLU A 512 -7.62 -5.24 40.41
CA GLU A 512 -7.41 -5.66 39.02
C GLU A 512 -8.68 -5.54 38.19
N GLY A 513 -8.52 -5.22 36.90
CA GLY A 513 -9.60 -4.95 35.96
C GLY A 513 -10.33 -3.62 36.16
N GLU A 514 -10.11 -2.89 37.25
CA GLU A 514 -10.77 -1.61 37.54
C GLU A 514 -9.91 -0.43 37.08
N ALA A 515 -10.50 0.48 36.30
CA ALA A 515 -9.82 1.68 35.85
C ALA A 515 -9.64 2.66 37.02
N TRP A 516 -8.39 3.06 37.26
CA TRP A 516 -8.02 4.02 38.30
C TRP A 516 -7.24 5.19 37.70
N ALA A 517 -7.43 6.39 38.26
CA ALA A 517 -6.66 7.56 37.88
C ALA A 517 -6.46 8.54 39.06
N LEU A 518 -5.35 9.25 39.03
CA LEU A 518 -4.94 10.23 40.03
C LEU A 518 -4.18 11.39 39.37
N GLN A 519 -4.58 12.62 39.68
CA GLN A 519 -3.76 13.79 39.34
C GLN A 519 -2.72 14.05 40.42
N LEU A 520 -1.46 14.08 40.01
CA LEU A 520 -0.35 14.51 40.84
C LEU A 520 -0.26 16.04 40.78
N ALA A 521 -0.12 16.68 41.94
CA ALA A 521 -0.02 18.13 42.04
C ALA A 521 1.32 18.54 42.64
N ALA A 522 2.11 19.27 41.86
CA ALA A 522 3.35 19.90 42.30
C ALA A 522 3.25 21.43 42.23
N THR A 523 3.96 22.10 43.12
CA THR A 523 4.05 23.56 43.19
C THR A 523 5.50 23.98 43.34
N VAL A 524 5.82 25.21 42.93
CA VAL A 524 7.14 25.82 43.13
C VAL A 524 6.96 27.08 43.98
N PRO A 525 7.68 27.25 45.11
CA PRO A 525 7.51 28.42 45.97
C PRO A 525 7.70 29.75 45.24
N GLY A 526 6.77 30.70 45.46
CA GLY A 526 6.82 32.03 44.85
C GLY A 526 6.45 32.07 43.36
N MET A 527 6.10 30.92 42.76
CA MET A 527 5.92 30.80 41.32
C MET A 527 4.70 29.97 40.94
N ILE A 528 4.08 30.35 39.82
CA ILE A 528 2.96 29.63 39.24
C ILE A 528 3.44 29.06 37.90
N ALA A 529 3.40 27.73 37.77
CA ALA A 529 3.77 27.06 36.52
C ALA A 529 2.91 27.58 35.36
N GLY A 530 3.53 27.83 34.20
CA GLY A 530 2.87 28.40 33.03
C GLY A 530 2.76 29.93 33.00
N HIS A 531 3.13 30.63 34.09
CA HIS A 531 3.25 32.09 34.08
C HIS A 531 4.70 32.52 33.82
N ALA A 532 4.89 33.41 32.84
CA ALA A 532 6.16 34.07 32.61
C ALA A 532 6.42 35.11 33.71
N GLN A 533 7.63 35.11 34.25
CA GLN A 533 8.13 36.18 35.11
C GLN A 533 8.39 37.45 34.31
N ALA A 534 8.65 38.56 35.01
CA ALA A 534 8.89 39.86 34.39
C ALA A 534 10.14 39.90 33.48
N ASP A 535 11.11 39.01 33.70
CA ASP A 535 12.32 38.83 32.89
C ASP A 535 12.11 37.88 31.69
N GLY A 536 10.90 37.33 31.54
CA GLY A 536 10.57 36.35 30.52
C GLY A 536 10.93 34.91 30.87
N THR A 537 11.48 34.64 32.06
CA THR A 537 11.71 33.28 32.54
C THR A 537 10.37 32.57 32.77
N THR A 538 10.21 31.41 32.17
CA THR A 538 9.01 30.57 32.29
C THR A 538 9.32 29.31 33.08
N LEU A 539 8.36 28.90 33.91
CA LEU A 539 8.43 27.66 34.69
C LEU A 539 7.49 26.62 34.06
N SER A 540 8.04 25.50 33.62
CA SER A 540 7.28 24.29 33.27
C SER A 540 7.57 23.18 34.27
N LEU A 541 6.53 22.46 34.67
CA LEU A 541 6.65 21.24 35.48
C LEU A 541 6.48 20.02 34.56
N GLU A 542 7.39 19.08 34.67
CA GLU A 542 7.32 17.79 34.00
C GLU A 542 7.28 16.68 35.04
N TYR A 543 6.22 15.86 34.98
CA TYR A 543 6.06 14.68 35.82
C TYR A 543 6.67 13.48 35.11
N GLY A 544 7.47 12.72 35.82
CA GLY A 544 8.10 11.52 35.31
C GLY A 544 8.03 10.40 36.34
N ALA A 545 8.23 9.18 35.86
CA ALA A 545 8.48 8.03 36.71
C ALA A 545 9.60 7.20 36.10
N ARG A 546 10.50 6.66 36.94
CA ARG A 546 11.60 5.82 36.42
C ARG A 546 11.11 4.52 35.80
N TRP A 547 9.97 4.04 36.28
CA TRP A 547 9.24 2.91 35.74
C TRP A 547 7.76 3.07 36.13
N LEU A 548 6.88 2.49 35.34
CA LEU A 548 5.45 2.38 35.61
C LEU A 548 5.06 0.88 35.55
N PRO A 549 4.06 0.43 36.33
CA PRO A 549 3.46 -0.88 36.13
C PRO A 549 2.95 -1.03 34.68
N GLY A 550 3.00 -2.25 34.12
CA GLY A 550 2.54 -2.49 32.75
C GLY A 550 1.09 -2.02 32.55
N GLY A 551 0.83 -1.23 31.51
CA GLY A 551 -0.49 -0.64 31.25
C GLY A 551 -0.78 0.67 32.00
N ALA A 552 0.06 1.10 32.94
CA ALA A 552 -0.07 2.41 33.57
C ALA A 552 0.51 3.52 32.66
N THR A 553 -0.10 4.70 32.72
CA THR A 553 0.27 5.88 31.92
C THR A 553 0.38 7.09 32.83
N LEU A 554 1.44 7.87 32.69
CA LEU A 554 1.62 9.16 33.37
C LEU A 554 1.72 10.25 32.31
N ASP A 555 0.78 11.18 32.33
CA ASP A 555 0.88 12.39 31.51
C ASP A 555 1.96 13.31 32.11
N PRO A 556 3.03 13.60 31.35
CA PRO A 556 4.17 14.37 31.85
C PRO A 556 3.84 15.85 32.08
N GLN A 557 2.77 16.40 31.50
CA GLN A 557 2.40 17.80 31.66
C GLN A 557 1.33 18.00 32.74
N SER A 558 0.29 17.16 32.72
CA SER A 558 -0.85 17.31 33.64
C SER A 558 -0.65 16.57 34.96
N GLY A 559 0.35 15.68 35.05
CA GLY A 559 0.57 14.80 36.18
C GLY A 559 -0.53 13.74 36.32
N TRP A 560 -1.31 13.50 35.27
CA TRP A 560 -2.40 12.53 35.27
C TRP A 560 -1.85 11.12 35.15
N LEU A 561 -1.85 10.39 36.27
CA LEU A 561 -1.48 8.99 36.33
C LEU A 561 -2.73 8.13 36.23
N ALA A 562 -2.87 7.34 35.18
CA ALA A 562 -3.99 6.43 34.97
C ALA A 562 -3.48 5.00 34.79
N TRP A 563 -4.19 4.03 35.38
CA TRP A 563 -3.86 2.62 35.29
C TRP A 563 -5.10 1.76 35.47
N THR A 564 -5.25 0.76 34.61
CA THR A 564 -6.15 -0.38 34.82
C THR A 564 -5.24 -1.59 35.02
N PRO A 565 -4.98 -2.02 36.26
CA PRO A 565 -4.15 -3.21 36.50
C PRO A 565 -4.74 -4.42 35.79
N GLY A 566 -3.91 -5.16 35.05
CA GLY A 566 -4.28 -6.47 34.51
C GLY A 566 -4.54 -7.47 35.64
N PHE A 567 -5.23 -8.56 35.33
CA PHE A 567 -5.59 -9.62 36.29
C PHE A 567 -4.40 -10.47 36.77
N ASN A 568 -3.19 -10.17 36.29
CA ASN A 568 -1.93 -10.73 36.77
C ASN A 568 -1.04 -9.69 37.49
N GLN A 569 -1.61 -8.57 37.94
CA GLN A 569 -0.88 -7.40 38.45
C GLN A 569 -1.21 -7.03 39.91
N HIS A 570 -1.71 -7.96 40.73
CA HIS A 570 -1.95 -7.72 42.15
C HIS A 570 -0.65 -7.60 42.96
N GLY A 571 -0.72 -6.87 44.08
CA GLY A 571 0.42 -6.63 44.96
C GLY A 571 0.76 -5.16 45.17
N SER A 572 1.92 -4.90 45.80
CA SER A 572 2.36 -3.57 46.22
C SER A 572 3.38 -3.00 45.23
N TYR A 573 3.03 -1.89 44.57
CA TYR A 573 3.89 -1.16 43.64
C TYR A 573 4.36 0.14 44.28
N ARG A 574 5.68 0.37 44.27
CA ARG A 574 6.31 1.60 44.76
C ARG A 574 6.87 2.37 43.57
N VAL A 575 6.06 3.28 43.05
CA VAL A 575 6.35 4.03 41.84
C VAL A 575 7.14 5.29 42.19
N PRO A 576 8.40 5.43 41.76
CA PRO A 576 9.19 6.63 42.02
C PRO A 576 8.76 7.76 41.07
N ILE A 577 7.95 8.68 41.58
CA ILE A 577 7.54 9.89 40.86
C ILE A 577 8.61 10.97 41.01
N SER A 578 9.11 11.46 39.89
CA SER A 578 9.96 12.64 39.82
C SER A 578 9.17 13.82 39.26
N VAL A 579 9.28 14.99 39.87
CA VAL A 579 8.83 16.23 39.22
C VAL A 579 10.05 17.09 38.95
N VAL A 580 10.20 17.46 37.67
CA VAL A 580 11.25 18.33 37.18
C VAL A 580 10.64 19.70 36.92
N ALA A 581 11.11 20.71 37.64
CA ALA A 581 10.88 22.11 37.28
C ALA A 581 11.97 22.52 36.30
N THR A 582 11.57 22.81 35.06
CA THR A 582 12.44 23.40 34.06
C THR A 582 12.15 24.88 33.99
N TRP A 583 13.16 25.66 34.34
CA TRP A 583 13.17 27.10 34.19
C TRP A 583 13.78 27.43 32.86
N THR A 584 13.03 28.08 31.99
CA THR A 584 13.48 28.47 30.67
C THR A 584 13.55 29.97 30.62
N THR A 585 14.76 30.51 30.56
CA THR A 585 14.96 31.95 30.40
C THR A 585 14.45 32.42 29.04
N LEU A 586 14.26 33.72 28.85
CA LEU A 586 13.91 34.31 27.55
C LEU A 586 14.94 33.99 26.45
N ALA A 587 16.20 33.75 26.82
CA ALA A 587 17.28 33.34 25.91
C ALA A 587 17.24 31.85 25.54
N GLY A 588 16.31 31.08 26.11
CA GLY A 588 16.17 29.63 25.90
C GLY A 588 17.11 28.79 26.76
N GLU A 589 17.95 29.40 27.61
CA GLU A 589 18.77 28.67 28.57
C GLU A 589 17.87 28.00 29.61
N THR A 590 18.06 26.69 29.80
CA THR A 590 17.25 25.90 30.71
C THR A 590 18.03 25.50 31.95
N ARG A 591 17.40 25.69 33.11
CA ARG A 591 17.90 25.17 34.39
C ARG A 591 16.85 24.25 35.00
N ARG A 592 17.28 23.08 35.45
CA ARG A 592 16.37 22.06 35.99
C ARG A 592 16.61 21.85 37.48
N THR A 593 15.54 21.86 38.24
CA THR A 593 15.51 21.38 39.63
C THR A 593 14.51 20.21 39.70
N ALA A 594 14.82 19.19 40.49
CA ALA A 594 14.00 17.99 40.55
C ALA A 594 13.76 17.55 41.99
N THR A 595 12.58 16.99 42.23
CA THR A 595 12.21 16.36 43.49
C THR A 595 11.59 15.00 43.21
N ASP A 596 12.13 13.97 43.87
CA ASP A 596 11.65 12.59 43.78
C ASP A 596 10.77 12.24 44.99
N ARG A 597 9.74 11.44 44.77
CA ARG A 597 8.88 10.88 45.82
C ARG A 597 8.25 9.55 45.41
N GLU A 598 8.14 8.63 46.35
CA GLU A 598 7.48 7.34 46.14
C GLU A 598 5.95 7.45 46.27
N LEU A 599 5.24 6.94 45.27
CA LEU A 599 3.80 6.67 45.30
C LEU A 599 3.59 5.17 45.52
N VAL A 600 2.76 4.81 46.50
CA VAL A 600 2.45 3.40 46.81
C VAL A 600 1.07 3.06 46.25
N LEU A 601 1.00 2.06 45.38
CA LEU A 601 -0.23 1.49 44.83
C LEU A 601 -0.37 0.06 45.35
N GLU A 602 -1.46 -0.25 46.03
CA GLU A 602 -1.78 -1.58 46.55
C GLU A 602 -2.92 -2.14 45.70
N VAL A 603 -2.60 -3.10 44.82
CA VAL A 603 -3.57 -3.73 43.93
C VAL A 603 -4.10 -5.01 44.57
N ALA A 604 -5.40 -5.05 44.83
CA ALA A 604 -6.07 -6.23 45.34
C ALA A 604 -6.37 -7.23 44.21
N ASN A 605 -6.14 -8.52 44.50
CA ASN A 605 -6.41 -9.60 43.56
C ASN A 605 -7.90 -9.68 43.19
N THR A 606 -8.21 -9.90 41.93
CA THR A 606 -9.55 -10.17 41.42
C THR A 606 -9.43 -11.18 40.28
N ASN A 607 -10.30 -12.18 40.26
CA ASN A 607 -10.29 -13.16 39.18
C ASN A 607 -10.92 -12.57 37.91
N GLY A 608 -10.19 -12.56 36.81
CA GLY A 608 -10.71 -12.26 35.47
C GLY A 608 -11.61 -13.39 34.96
N GLU A 609 -12.59 -13.07 34.12
CA GLU A 609 -13.38 -14.10 33.44
C GLU A 609 -12.67 -14.51 32.14
N PRO A 610 -12.64 -15.81 31.77
CA PRO A 610 -12.15 -16.23 30.47
C PRO A 610 -12.89 -15.55 29.33
N ILE A 611 -12.21 -15.22 28.24
CA ILE A 611 -12.77 -14.44 27.13
C ILE A 611 -12.64 -15.25 25.85
N PHE A 612 -13.77 -15.59 25.24
CA PHE A 612 -13.79 -16.14 23.89
C PHE A 612 -13.67 -15.03 22.85
N GLU A 613 -13.06 -15.35 21.71
CA GLU A 613 -13.26 -14.56 20.49
C GLU A 613 -14.74 -14.59 20.06
N SER A 614 -15.15 -13.59 19.28
CA SER A 614 -16.54 -13.49 18.81
C SER A 614 -16.90 -14.70 17.95
N ALA A 615 -18.07 -15.31 18.19
CA ALA A 615 -18.53 -16.50 17.46
C ALA A 615 -18.68 -16.22 15.96
N GLU A 616 -17.94 -16.97 15.13
CA GLU A 616 -18.15 -17.00 13.68
C GLU A 616 -19.22 -18.02 13.28
N ASN A 617 -19.90 -17.76 12.16
CA ASN A 617 -20.84 -18.72 11.57
C ASN A 617 -20.07 -19.70 10.67
N TRP A 618 -19.99 -20.96 11.08
CA TRP A 618 -19.29 -21.97 10.29
C TRP A 618 -20.23 -22.63 9.29
N GLN A 619 -19.81 -22.66 8.02
CA GLN A 619 -20.49 -23.39 6.95
C GLN A 619 -19.55 -24.43 6.37
N VAL A 620 -19.97 -25.69 6.41
CA VAL A 620 -19.23 -26.83 5.89
C VAL A 620 -20.21 -27.71 5.12
N ILE A 621 -19.75 -28.51 4.16
CA ILE A 621 -20.60 -29.54 3.53
C ILE A 621 -20.27 -30.92 4.09
N GLU A 622 -21.19 -31.88 4.00
CA GLU A 622 -20.93 -33.26 4.43
C GLU A 622 -19.69 -33.85 3.74
N GLY A 623 -18.88 -34.59 4.49
CA GLY A 623 -17.60 -35.17 4.05
C GLY A 623 -16.40 -34.20 4.08
N GLN A 624 -16.60 -32.90 4.31
CA GLN A 624 -15.51 -31.93 4.44
C GLN A 624 -15.01 -31.84 5.90
N ALA A 625 -13.69 -31.87 6.08
CA ALA A 625 -13.08 -31.73 7.40
C ALA A 625 -13.18 -30.28 7.92
N LEU A 626 -13.50 -30.15 9.21
CA LEU A 626 -13.64 -28.91 9.95
C LEU A 626 -12.76 -28.97 11.20
N ARG A 627 -12.00 -27.90 11.45
CA ARG A 627 -11.21 -27.69 12.67
C ARG A 627 -11.50 -26.30 13.19
N ILE A 628 -11.86 -26.20 14.47
CA ILE A 628 -12.25 -24.93 15.11
C ILE A 628 -11.51 -24.82 16.43
N SER A 629 -10.68 -23.80 16.59
CA SER A 629 -10.12 -23.45 17.90
C SER A 629 -11.24 -22.90 18.79
N VAL A 630 -11.29 -23.39 20.02
CA VAL A 630 -12.23 -22.92 21.04
C VAL A 630 -11.49 -22.35 22.25
N PHE A 631 -10.29 -21.82 22.02
CA PHE A 631 -9.51 -21.15 23.05
C PHE A 631 -10.26 -19.94 23.61
N ALA A 632 -10.40 -19.90 24.93
CA ALA A 632 -10.79 -18.74 25.71
C ALA A 632 -9.54 -18.20 26.39
N PHE A 633 -9.22 -16.95 26.11
CA PHE A 633 -8.12 -16.23 26.74
C PHE A 633 -8.42 -16.01 28.22
N ASP A 634 -7.49 -16.38 29.09
CA ASP A 634 -7.58 -16.13 30.53
C ASP A 634 -6.77 -14.89 30.90
N PRO A 635 -7.42 -13.78 31.31
CA PRO A 635 -6.70 -12.57 31.70
C PRO A 635 -5.75 -12.76 32.88
N ASP A 636 -5.98 -13.76 33.75
CA ASP A 636 -5.15 -14.09 34.91
C ASP A 636 -3.89 -14.88 34.50
N ASN A 637 -3.91 -15.53 33.32
CA ASN A 637 -2.80 -16.32 32.77
C ASN A 637 -2.52 -15.97 31.30
N PRO A 638 -2.08 -14.73 31.03
CA PRO A 638 -1.96 -14.21 29.67
C PRO A 638 -0.82 -14.82 28.84
N GLU A 639 0.07 -15.61 29.47
CA GLU A 639 1.22 -16.27 28.80
C GLU A 639 0.90 -17.68 28.30
N PHE A 640 -0.31 -18.21 28.56
CA PHE A 640 -0.70 -19.54 28.12
C PHE A 640 -1.16 -19.54 26.66
N GLU A 641 -0.56 -20.40 25.83
CA GLU A 641 -0.99 -20.66 24.46
C GLU A 641 -1.12 -22.18 24.25
N PRO A 642 -2.22 -22.67 23.63
CA PRO A 642 -2.35 -24.09 23.34
C PRO A 642 -1.41 -24.52 22.21
N PRO A 643 -0.72 -25.68 22.31
CA PRO A 643 0.11 -26.21 21.23
C PRO A 643 -0.72 -26.57 20.00
N LEU A 644 -0.12 -26.49 18.81
CA LEU A 644 -0.79 -26.79 17.54
C LEU A 644 -0.51 -28.23 17.08
N ARG A 645 -1.52 -28.88 16.50
CA ARG A 645 -1.40 -30.23 15.95
C ARG A 645 -1.74 -30.26 14.45
N PRO A 646 -0.75 -30.26 13.54
CA PRO A 646 -0.96 -30.09 12.10
C PRO A 646 -1.69 -31.26 11.42
N ARG A 647 -1.71 -32.45 12.04
CA ARG A 647 -2.47 -33.63 11.59
C ARG A 647 -2.99 -34.41 12.80
N PRO A 648 -4.12 -35.15 12.70
CA PRO A 648 -4.72 -35.86 13.84
C PRO A 648 -3.77 -36.78 14.62
N ASP A 649 -2.75 -37.34 13.94
CA ASP A 649 -1.80 -38.31 14.52
C ASP A 649 -0.40 -37.72 14.80
N ALA A 650 -0.17 -36.42 14.59
CA ALA A 650 1.12 -35.77 14.87
C ALA A 650 1.25 -35.42 16.36
N GLU A 651 2.47 -35.33 16.90
CA GLU A 651 2.67 -34.70 18.22
C GLU A 651 2.30 -33.21 18.14
N ALA A 652 1.67 -32.69 19.20
CA ALA A 652 1.37 -31.26 19.29
C ALA A 652 2.68 -30.52 19.56
N SER A 653 2.92 -29.41 18.87
CA SER A 653 4.10 -28.57 19.11
C SER A 653 3.68 -27.12 19.26
N GLY A 654 4.29 -26.43 20.21
CA GLY A 654 4.08 -25.01 20.48
C GLY A 654 5.20 -24.47 21.37
N PRO A 655 5.19 -23.16 21.63
CA PRO A 655 6.14 -22.54 22.56
C PRO A 655 6.02 -23.14 23.98
N GLU A 656 7.11 -23.14 24.75
CA GLU A 656 7.03 -23.48 26.19
C GLU A 656 6.30 -22.34 26.93
N THR A 657 5.03 -22.57 27.27
CA THR A 657 4.18 -21.59 27.98
C THR A 657 3.94 -21.98 29.44
N THR A 658 3.22 -21.13 30.17
CA THR A 658 2.67 -21.46 31.49
C THR A 658 1.69 -22.64 31.42
N ALA A 659 1.31 -23.22 32.56
CA ALA A 659 0.30 -24.27 32.61
C ALA A 659 -1.11 -23.67 32.39
N PRO A 660 -2.07 -24.42 31.81
CA PRO A 660 -3.43 -23.94 31.62
C PRO A 660 -4.14 -23.66 32.96
N SER A 661 -4.79 -22.50 33.05
CA SER A 661 -5.67 -22.08 34.17
C SER A 661 -7.15 -22.25 33.85
N VAL A 662 -7.50 -22.39 32.57
CA VAL A 662 -8.89 -22.59 32.10
C VAL A 662 -9.17 -24.05 31.81
N SER A 663 -10.32 -24.51 32.29
CA SER A 663 -10.93 -25.80 31.98
C SER A 663 -12.10 -25.64 31.02
N TYR A 664 -12.25 -26.56 30.07
CA TYR A 664 -13.27 -26.51 29.03
C TYR A 664 -14.28 -27.63 29.18
N GLN A 665 -15.56 -27.27 29.06
CA GLN A 665 -16.66 -28.21 28.97
C GLN A 665 -17.49 -27.90 27.73
N LEU A 666 -17.62 -28.88 26.84
CA LEU A 666 -18.40 -28.75 25.62
C LEU A 666 -19.72 -29.53 25.74
N THR A 667 -20.80 -28.91 25.29
CA THR A 667 -22.11 -29.54 25.14
C THR A 667 -22.64 -29.31 23.71
N GLY A 668 -23.43 -30.24 23.19
CA GLY A 668 -23.94 -30.14 21.81
C GLY A 668 -22.93 -30.55 20.72
N LEU A 669 -21.80 -31.17 21.07
CA LEU A 669 -20.86 -31.72 20.09
C LEU A 669 -21.58 -32.72 19.15
N PRO A 670 -21.51 -32.50 17.81
CA PRO A 670 -22.09 -33.41 16.84
C PRO A 670 -21.48 -34.80 16.92
N ALA A 671 -22.20 -35.83 16.47
CA ALA A 671 -21.65 -37.19 16.41
C ALA A 671 -20.42 -37.23 15.49
N GLY A 672 -19.33 -37.88 15.91
CA GLY A 672 -18.08 -37.93 15.15
C GLY A 672 -17.18 -36.68 15.30
N ALA A 673 -17.66 -35.61 15.95
CA ALA A 673 -16.80 -34.50 16.36
C ALA A 673 -15.98 -34.90 17.59
N ILE A 674 -14.71 -34.48 17.62
CA ILE A 674 -13.77 -34.75 18.71
C ILE A 674 -13.24 -33.40 19.19
N PHE A 675 -13.17 -33.22 20.50
CA PHE A 675 -12.46 -32.10 21.12
C PHE A 675 -11.08 -32.59 21.58
N ASP A 676 -10.02 -31.99 21.04
CA ASP A 676 -8.65 -32.19 21.52
C ASP A 676 -8.39 -31.17 22.63
N ALA A 677 -8.28 -31.66 23.86
CA ALA A 677 -8.06 -30.82 25.04
C ALA A 677 -6.62 -30.31 25.17
N GLU A 678 -5.66 -30.87 24.42
CA GLU A 678 -4.28 -30.38 24.37
C GLU A 678 -4.17 -29.17 23.45
N THR A 679 -4.83 -29.20 22.29
CA THR A 679 -4.78 -28.09 21.31
C THR A 679 -5.98 -27.15 21.40
N LEU A 680 -6.96 -27.46 22.25
CA LEU A 680 -8.23 -26.74 22.38
C LEU A 680 -8.99 -26.61 21.04
N GLU A 681 -8.93 -27.63 20.20
CA GLU A 681 -9.60 -27.66 18.89
C GLU A 681 -10.77 -28.66 18.87
N ILE A 682 -11.87 -28.28 18.22
CA ILE A 682 -12.89 -29.21 17.75
C ILE A 682 -12.51 -29.66 16.34
N ALA A 683 -12.27 -30.95 16.16
CA ALA A 683 -12.11 -31.58 14.86
C ALA A 683 -13.36 -32.39 14.50
N TRP A 684 -13.92 -32.16 13.31
CA TRP A 684 -15.13 -32.86 12.86
C TRP A 684 -15.10 -33.07 11.36
N VAL A 685 -15.47 -34.26 10.90
CA VAL A 685 -15.82 -34.53 9.51
C VAL A 685 -17.29 -34.96 9.53
N PRO A 686 -18.24 -34.08 9.16
CA PRO A 686 -19.65 -34.44 9.14
C PRO A 686 -19.87 -35.60 8.18
N ASP A 687 -20.54 -36.65 8.64
CA ASP A 687 -20.97 -37.73 7.76
C ASP A 687 -22.19 -37.31 6.92
N TYR A 688 -22.54 -38.10 5.91
CA TYR A 688 -23.62 -37.81 4.97
C TYR A 688 -25.05 -38.00 5.52
N THR A 689 -25.21 -37.95 6.84
CA THR A 689 -26.51 -37.88 7.52
C THR A 689 -26.62 -36.65 8.41
N GLN A 690 -25.60 -35.77 8.36
CA GLN A 690 -25.40 -34.68 9.29
C GLN A 690 -25.65 -33.31 8.66
N ALA A 691 -26.30 -33.21 7.50
CA ALA A 691 -26.82 -31.95 6.99
C ALA A 691 -27.82 -31.32 8.00
N GLY A 692 -27.61 -30.07 8.37
CA GLY A 692 -28.42 -29.41 9.38
C GLY A 692 -27.68 -28.29 10.13
N ARG A 693 -28.34 -27.77 11.17
CA ARG A 693 -27.76 -26.77 12.07
C ARG A 693 -27.39 -27.42 13.39
N TYR A 694 -26.16 -27.20 13.81
CA TYR A 694 -25.61 -27.63 15.08
C TYR A 694 -25.24 -26.41 15.89
N GLU A 695 -25.38 -26.52 17.20
CA GLU A 695 -24.98 -25.50 18.14
C GLU A 695 -24.13 -26.19 19.20
N VAL A 696 -22.83 -25.90 19.19
CA VAL A 696 -21.90 -26.37 20.22
C VAL A 696 -21.77 -25.27 21.23
N VAL A 697 -22.11 -25.55 22.49
CA VAL A 697 -21.92 -24.62 23.59
C VAL A 697 -20.65 -25.01 24.33
N ILE A 698 -19.64 -24.15 24.25
CA ILE A 698 -18.37 -24.26 24.94
C ILE A 698 -18.48 -23.43 26.22
N THR A 699 -18.15 -24.03 27.35
CA THR A 699 -18.06 -23.37 28.65
C THR A 699 -16.59 -23.40 29.08
N ALA A 700 -15.98 -22.23 29.22
CA ALA A 700 -14.64 -22.05 29.76
C ALA A 700 -14.75 -21.60 31.22
N SER A 701 -14.10 -22.30 32.14
CA SER A 701 -14.03 -21.95 33.57
C SER A 701 -12.58 -21.85 33.98
N ASP A 702 -12.18 -20.69 34.49
CA ASP A 702 -10.86 -20.51 35.11
C ASP A 702 -10.75 -21.28 36.44
N ASP A 703 -9.60 -21.14 37.11
CA ASP A 703 -9.32 -21.74 38.41
C ASP A 703 -9.63 -20.80 39.61
N GLY A 704 -10.18 -19.61 39.32
CA GLY A 704 -10.56 -18.60 40.30
C GLY A 704 -9.41 -17.75 40.83
N ASP A 705 -8.18 -17.87 40.30
CA ASP A 705 -6.97 -17.13 40.66
C ASP A 705 -6.79 -16.94 42.19
N GLY A 706 -6.99 -18.01 42.96
CA GLY A 706 -6.87 -17.98 44.42
C GLY A 706 -7.91 -17.12 45.17
N THR A 707 -8.90 -16.52 44.49
CA THR A 707 -10.05 -15.80 45.08
C THR A 707 -11.13 -16.74 45.63
N GLY A 708 -11.12 -18.00 45.16
CA GLY A 708 -12.01 -19.07 45.60
C GLY A 708 -13.35 -19.16 44.86
N THR A 709 -13.56 -18.34 43.82
CA THR A 709 -14.74 -18.40 42.95
C THR A 709 -14.31 -18.39 41.49
N PRO A 710 -14.38 -19.52 40.78
CA PRO A 710 -14.14 -19.56 39.35
C PRO A 710 -15.13 -18.70 38.58
N ALA A 711 -14.66 -17.94 37.60
CA ALA A 711 -15.51 -17.28 36.62
C ALA A 711 -15.67 -18.17 35.38
N VAL A 712 -16.79 -17.98 34.68
CA VAL A 712 -17.25 -18.89 33.62
C VAL A 712 -17.77 -18.09 32.45
N ALA A 713 -17.16 -18.30 31.28
CA ALA A 713 -17.64 -17.78 30.01
C ALA A 713 -18.26 -18.88 29.15
N GLN A 714 -19.21 -18.49 28.30
CA GLN A 714 -19.86 -19.40 27.36
C GLN A 714 -19.84 -18.86 25.94
N LEU A 715 -19.52 -19.73 24.99
CA LEU A 715 -19.57 -19.49 23.56
C LEU A 715 -20.54 -20.49 22.92
N ALA A 716 -21.59 -19.99 22.26
CA ALA A 716 -22.45 -20.80 21.42
C ALA A 716 -21.98 -20.69 19.96
N LEU A 717 -21.51 -21.81 19.41
CA LEU A 717 -20.91 -21.89 18.09
C LEU A 717 -21.91 -22.50 17.10
N PRO A 718 -22.50 -21.70 16.19
CA PRO A 718 -23.39 -22.21 15.17
C PRO A 718 -22.60 -22.82 14.00
N ILE A 719 -22.85 -24.10 13.73
CA ILE A 719 -22.28 -24.82 12.57
C ILE A 719 -23.43 -25.23 11.66
N VAL A 720 -23.39 -24.79 10.41
CA VAL A 720 -24.32 -25.21 9.36
C VAL A 720 -23.62 -26.21 8.45
N VAL A 721 -24.12 -27.43 8.44
CA VAL A 721 -23.68 -28.46 7.50
C VAL A 721 -24.65 -28.48 6.31
N GLY A 722 -24.13 -28.17 5.13
CA GLY A 722 -24.85 -28.30 3.86
C GLY A 722 -24.86 -29.75 3.38
N ASN A 723 -25.97 -30.17 2.76
CA ASN A 723 -26.06 -31.47 2.10
C ASN A 723 -25.05 -31.53 0.95
N ALA A 724 -24.29 -32.62 0.86
CA ALA A 724 -23.42 -32.86 -0.26
C ALA A 724 -24.08 -33.86 -1.22
N ASN A 725 -24.48 -33.41 -2.42
CA ASN A 725 -25.08 -34.29 -3.42
C ASN A 725 -24.13 -35.44 -3.79
N ARG A 726 -24.59 -36.69 -3.68
CA ARG A 726 -23.84 -37.91 -4.01
C ARG A 726 -24.49 -38.58 -5.21
N ALA A 727 -23.64 -39.14 -6.07
CA ALA A 727 -24.11 -39.88 -7.22
C ALA A 727 -24.97 -41.10 -6.79
N PRO A 728 -26.05 -41.41 -7.54
CA PRO A 728 -26.86 -42.60 -7.31
C PRO A 728 -26.04 -43.89 -7.28
N GLN A 729 -26.47 -44.87 -6.49
CA GLN A 729 -25.88 -46.20 -6.44
C GLN A 729 -26.74 -47.19 -7.21
N ILE A 730 -26.11 -47.93 -8.13
CA ILE A 730 -26.72 -49.06 -8.84
C ILE A 730 -26.19 -50.35 -8.20
N GLY A 731 -27.10 -51.20 -7.73
CA GLY A 731 -26.81 -52.51 -7.15
C GLY A 731 -25.99 -53.42 -8.07
N ASP A 732 -25.47 -54.52 -7.53
CA ASP A 732 -24.63 -55.44 -8.30
C ASP A 732 -25.38 -56.08 -9.46
N LEU A 733 -24.94 -55.75 -10.67
CA LEU A 733 -25.40 -56.34 -11.92
C LEU A 733 -24.33 -57.31 -12.41
N GLY A 734 -24.61 -58.60 -12.30
CA GLY A 734 -23.77 -59.64 -12.86
C GLY A 734 -24.12 -59.92 -14.31
N ASN A 735 -23.14 -60.43 -15.08
CA ASN A 735 -23.43 -61.00 -16.38
C ASN A 735 -24.45 -62.15 -16.24
N ALA A 736 -25.41 -62.20 -17.15
CA ALA A 736 -26.51 -63.15 -17.11
C ALA A 736 -26.53 -63.98 -18.38
N PHE A 737 -27.05 -65.20 -18.27
CA PHE A 737 -27.22 -66.12 -19.39
C PHE A 737 -28.67 -66.55 -19.46
N VAL A 738 -29.22 -66.61 -20.67
CA VAL A 738 -30.58 -67.11 -20.91
C VAL A 738 -30.58 -67.88 -22.23
N ASP A 739 -31.25 -69.01 -22.25
CA ASP A 739 -31.37 -69.83 -23.44
C ASP A 739 -32.58 -69.36 -24.26
N ALA A 740 -32.50 -69.42 -25.60
CA ALA A 740 -33.61 -69.04 -26.47
C ALA A 740 -34.88 -69.85 -26.15
N GLY A 741 -36.00 -69.16 -25.95
CA GLY A 741 -37.28 -69.73 -25.51
C GLY A 741 -37.53 -69.69 -23.99
N ASP A 742 -36.49 -69.44 -23.19
CA ASP A 742 -36.60 -69.24 -21.75
C ASP A 742 -36.80 -67.75 -21.39
N VAL A 743 -37.16 -67.50 -20.12
CA VAL A 743 -37.37 -66.14 -19.60
C VAL A 743 -36.50 -65.95 -18.36
N ILE A 744 -35.72 -64.86 -18.33
CA ILE A 744 -35.00 -64.42 -17.13
C ILE A 744 -35.46 -63.02 -16.72
N VAL A 745 -35.50 -62.77 -15.42
CA VAL A 745 -35.84 -61.47 -14.84
C VAL A 745 -34.67 -61.02 -13.98
N ILE A 746 -34.08 -59.88 -14.32
CA ILE A 746 -32.96 -59.28 -13.60
C ILE A 746 -33.50 -58.12 -12.77
N PRO A 747 -33.44 -58.20 -11.42
CA PRO A 747 -33.76 -57.06 -10.57
C PRO A 747 -32.70 -55.98 -10.73
N VAL A 748 -33.13 -54.73 -10.76
CA VAL A 748 -32.29 -53.54 -10.82
C VAL A 748 -32.65 -52.70 -9.61
N ASP A 749 -31.72 -52.65 -8.66
CA ASP A 749 -31.86 -51.87 -7.44
C ASP A 749 -31.06 -50.58 -7.61
N ILE A 750 -31.75 -49.44 -7.61
CA ILE A 750 -31.13 -48.12 -7.68
C ILE A 750 -31.54 -47.36 -6.43
N SER A 751 -30.55 -46.88 -5.68
CA SER A 751 -30.77 -46.06 -4.51
C SER A 751 -29.98 -44.79 -4.63
N ASP A 752 -30.58 -43.69 -4.24
CA ASP A 752 -29.90 -42.43 -4.04
C ASP A 752 -29.90 -42.15 -2.54
N ALA A 753 -28.71 -41.93 -2.00
CA ALA A 753 -28.55 -41.74 -0.58
C ALA A 753 -29.05 -40.36 -0.12
N ASP A 754 -29.23 -39.41 -1.05
CA ASP A 754 -29.70 -38.04 -0.82
C ASP A 754 -31.20 -37.88 -1.16
N ALA A 755 -31.87 -38.96 -1.58
CA ALA A 755 -33.29 -38.93 -1.94
C ALA A 755 -34.20 -38.49 -0.77
N ARG A 756 -34.87 -37.34 -0.95
CA ARG A 756 -35.81 -36.77 0.02
C ARG A 756 -37.16 -37.51 0.04
N PRO A 757 -37.81 -37.66 1.21
CA PRO A 757 -39.13 -38.29 1.28
C PRO A 757 -40.18 -37.53 0.44
N GLY A 758 -40.73 -38.20 -0.57
CA GLY A 758 -41.80 -37.66 -1.42
C GLY A 758 -41.35 -36.91 -2.67
N SER A 759 -40.05 -36.83 -2.97
CA SER A 759 -39.56 -36.44 -4.30
C SER A 759 -39.39 -37.66 -5.21
N SER A 760 -39.37 -37.45 -6.53
CA SER A 760 -38.93 -38.45 -7.52
C SER A 760 -37.58 -38.02 -8.09
N PRO A 761 -36.47 -38.12 -7.31
CA PRO A 761 -35.20 -37.48 -7.65
C PRO A 761 -34.37 -38.27 -8.67
N LEU A 762 -34.76 -39.49 -9.00
CA LEU A 762 -33.97 -40.41 -9.82
C LEU A 762 -34.52 -40.54 -11.24
N THR A 763 -33.71 -40.15 -12.22
CA THR A 763 -33.94 -40.42 -13.64
C THR A 763 -33.13 -41.64 -14.06
N VAL A 764 -33.80 -42.66 -14.62
CA VAL A 764 -33.14 -43.89 -15.09
C VAL A 764 -33.22 -43.97 -16.61
N ALA A 765 -32.07 -44.05 -17.25
CA ALA A 765 -31.93 -44.36 -18.66
C ALA A 765 -31.33 -45.76 -18.82
N ILE A 766 -31.89 -46.58 -19.71
CA ILE A 766 -31.36 -47.89 -20.03
C ILE A 766 -31.06 -47.92 -21.52
N ASP A 767 -29.80 -48.13 -21.85
CA ASP A 767 -29.30 -48.28 -23.20
C ASP A 767 -28.93 -49.74 -23.48
N GLY A 768 -29.01 -50.14 -24.76
CA GLY A 768 -28.69 -51.50 -25.19
C GLY A 768 -29.76 -52.56 -24.85
N LEU A 769 -31.00 -52.16 -24.50
CA LEU A 769 -32.10 -53.11 -24.30
C LEU A 769 -32.48 -53.79 -25.63
N PRO A 770 -32.37 -55.13 -25.73
CA PRO A 770 -32.78 -55.82 -26.94
C PRO A 770 -34.31 -55.86 -27.08
N ARG A 771 -34.80 -56.11 -28.31
CA ARG A 771 -36.25 -56.13 -28.65
C ARG A 771 -37.11 -57.08 -27.81
N PHE A 772 -36.50 -58.10 -27.23
CA PHE A 772 -37.13 -59.12 -26.39
C PHE A 772 -37.01 -58.82 -24.89
N ALA A 773 -36.46 -57.66 -24.53
CA ALA A 773 -36.40 -57.16 -23.18
C ALA A 773 -37.53 -56.17 -22.89
N THR A 774 -38.06 -56.21 -21.67
CA THR A 774 -39.01 -55.23 -21.16
C THR A 774 -38.52 -54.72 -19.81
N TRP A 775 -38.29 -53.41 -19.72
CA TRP A 775 -38.07 -52.72 -18.45
C TRP A 775 -39.41 -52.42 -17.78
N THR A 776 -39.56 -52.85 -16.52
CA THR A 776 -40.69 -52.48 -15.67
C THR A 776 -40.15 -51.65 -14.50
N PRO A 777 -40.31 -50.31 -14.52
CA PRO A 777 -39.97 -49.49 -13.38
C PRO A 777 -40.96 -49.77 -12.22
N PRO A 778 -40.55 -49.60 -10.96
CA PRO A 778 -41.50 -49.66 -9.84
C PRO A 778 -42.53 -48.53 -9.91
N GLY A 779 -43.63 -48.67 -9.19
CA GLY A 779 -44.59 -47.58 -8.99
C GLY A 779 -43.89 -46.33 -8.42
N ALA A 780 -44.26 -45.16 -8.93
CA ALA A 780 -43.52 -43.89 -8.88
C ALA A 780 -43.33 -43.20 -7.51
N ALA A 781 -43.21 -43.93 -6.40
CA ALA A 781 -43.23 -43.33 -5.05
C ALA A 781 -42.26 -43.96 -4.05
N ALA A 782 -40.96 -44.06 -4.37
CA ALA A 782 -39.96 -44.48 -3.40
C ALA A 782 -38.57 -43.86 -3.62
N ASN A 783 -37.85 -43.66 -2.50
CA ASN A 783 -36.46 -43.21 -2.41
C ASN A 783 -35.44 -44.23 -2.96
N ALA A 784 -35.93 -45.40 -3.36
CA ALA A 784 -35.20 -46.44 -4.06
C ALA A 784 -36.06 -46.97 -5.22
N GLN A 785 -35.50 -47.03 -6.42
CA GLN A 785 -36.14 -47.65 -7.57
C GLN A 785 -35.72 -49.12 -7.66
N HIS A 786 -36.64 -50.00 -7.28
CA HIS A 786 -36.56 -51.45 -7.50
C HIS A 786 -37.32 -51.80 -8.79
N GLY A 787 -36.64 -51.79 -9.92
CA GLY A 787 -37.23 -52.20 -11.20
C GLY A 787 -36.79 -53.60 -11.60
N VAL A 788 -37.41 -54.13 -12.65
CA VAL A 788 -37.00 -55.41 -13.23
C VAL A 788 -36.84 -55.29 -14.73
N ILE A 789 -35.75 -55.82 -15.26
CA ILE A 789 -35.60 -56.07 -16.69
C ILE A 789 -35.94 -57.54 -16.93
N ARG A 790 -37.02 -57.77 -17.69
CA ARG A 790 -37.42 -59.12 -18.10
C ARG A 790 -36.93 -59.36 -19.53
N PHE A 791 -36.18 -60.44 -19.73
CA PHE A 791 -35.70 -60.90 -21.03
C PHE A 791 -36.44 -62.18 -21.42
N ALA A 792 -36.99 -62.23 -22.62
CA ALA A 792 -37.64 -63.40 -23.19
C ALA A 792 -37.18 -63.64 -24.64
N PRO A 793 -35.89 -63.99 -24.85
CA PRO A 793 -35.35 -64.20 -26.19
C PRO A 793 -36.04 -65.34 -26.91
N GLU A 794 -36.26 -65.17 -28.21
CA GLU A 794 -36.76 -66.22 -29.11
C GLU A 794 -35.62 -66.73 -30.02
N ALA A 795 -35.96 -67.68 -30.90
CA ALA A 795 -35.05 -68.10 -31.96
C ALA A 795 -34.61 -66.88 -32.80
N GLY A 796 -33.30 -66.74 -33.01
CA GLY A 796 -32.67 -65.61 -33.70
C GLY A 796 -32.14 -64.47 -32.80
N ASP A 797 -32.33 -64.54 -31.48
CA ASP A 797 -31.87 -63.52 -30.52
C ASP A 797 -30.52 -63.86 -29.86
N ARG A 798 -29.68 -64.68 -30.51
CA ARG A 798 -28.42 -65.16 -29.92
C ARG A 798 -27.30 -64.10 -29.95
N GLY A 799 -26.53 -64.04 -28.88
CA GLY A 799 -25.34 -63.20 -28.78
C GLY A 799 -25.22 -62.53 -27.42
N ASP A 800 -24.17 -61.72 -27.28
CA ASP A 800 -23.92 -60.92 -26.10
C ASP A 800 -24.52 -59.53 -26.30
N TYR A 801 -25.44 -59.17 -25.42
CA TYR A 801 -26.05 -57.85 -25.36
C TYR A 801 -25.46 -57.11 -24.18
N THR A 802 -24.79 -55.97 -24.43
CA THR A 802 -24.34 -55.08 -23.36
C THR A 802 -25.47 -54.13 -23.01
N ILE A 803 -26.02 -54.29 -21.81
CA ILE A 803 -27.04 -53.39 -21.28
C ILE A 803 -26.33 -52.41 -20.35
N THR A 804 -26.52 -51.10 -20.56
CA THR A 804 -26.01 -50.05 -19.68
C THR A 804 -27.16 -49.37 -18.99
N ILE A 805 -27.13 -49.37 -17.66
CA ILE A 805 -28.10 -48.66 -16.82
C ILE A 805 -27.42 -47.41 -16.29
N THR A 806 -28.00 -46.25 -16.57
CA THR A 806 -27.56 -44.95 -16.05
C THR A 806 -28.62 -44.40 -15.12
N ALA A 807 -28.24 -44.14 -13.87
CA ALA A 807 -29.06 -43.46 -12.88
C ALA A 807 -28.50 -42.06 -12.65
N THR A 808 -29.36 -41.04 -12.77
CA THR A 808 -29.02 -39.63 -12.56
C THR A 808 -29.92 -39.06 -11.47
N ASP A 809 -29.33 -38.38 -10.49
CA ASP A 809 -30.08 -37.68 -9.43
C ASP A 809 -30.65 -36.33 -9.93
N ASP A 810 -31.34 -35.58 -9.07
CA ASP A 810 -31.90 -34.26 -9.37
C ASP A 810 -31.03 -33.10 -8.90
N GLY A 811 -29.76 -33.37 -8.52
CA GLY A 811 -28.82 -32.39 -7.97
C GLY A 811 -29.35 -31.69 -6.72
N ASP A 812 -30.04 -32.42 -5.84
CA ASP A 812 -30.75 -31.90 -4.66
C ASP A 812 -31.79 -30.80 -4.96
N GLY A 813 -32.26 -30.72 -6.20
CA GLY A 813 -33.18 -29.69 -6.70
C GLY A 813 -32.51 -28.63 -7.59
N ASN A 814 -31.20 -28.74 -7.83
CA ASN A 814 -30.47 -27.96 -8.82
C ASN A 814 -29.97 -28.86 -9.97
N PRO A 815 -30.60 -28.81 -11.15
CA PRO A 815 -30.24 -29.66 -12.29
C PRO A 815 -28.79 -29.53 -12.77
N THR A 816 -28.09 -28.44 -12.43
CA THR A 816 -26.68 -28.22 -12.80
C THR A 816 -25.70 -28.97 -11.89
N GLN A 817 -26.17 -29.46 -10.75
CA GLN A 817 -25.38 -30.23 -9.77
C GLN A 817 -25.70 -31.73 -9.84
N ALA A 818 -26.49 -32.15 -10.85
CA ALA A 818 -26.91 -33.52 -10.99
C ALA A 818 -25.72 -34.45 -11.26
N LEU A 819 -25.62 -35.54 -10.52
CA LEU A 819 -24.60 -36.57 -10.68
C LEU A 819 -25.22 -37.83 -11.27
N SER A 820 -24.41 -38.60 -12.00
CA SER A 820 -24.86 -39.84 -12.65
C SER A 820 -23.90 -40.98 -12.42
N THR A 821 -24.45 -42.18 -12.29
CA THR A 821 -23.72 -43.44 -12.22
C THR A 821 -24.22 -44.35 -13.32
N ALA A 822 -23.29 -44.94 -14.08
CA ALA A 822 -23.60 -45.94 -15.09
C ALA A 822 -23.02 -47.30 -14.71
N ARG A 823 -23.79 -48.37 -14.93
CA ARG A 823 -23.33 -49.74 -14.74
C ARG A 823 -23.79 -50.60 -15.90
N SER A 824 -22.86 -51.32 -16.49
CA SER A 824 -23.14 -52.23 -17.61
C SER A 824 -23.03 -53.68 -17.17
N PHE A 825 -23.88 -54.53 -17.74
CA PHE A 825 -23.72 -55.99 -17.66
C PHE A 825 -23.98 -56.60 -19.03
N VAL A 826 -23.42 -57.78 -19.25
CA VAL A 826 -23.63 -58.54 -20.48
C VAL A 826 -24.71 -59.59 -20.24
N LEU A 827 -25.77 -59.54 -21.05
CA LEU A 827 -26.69 -60.65 -21.22
C LEU A 827 -26.22 -61.50 -22.40
N SER A 828 -25.73 -62.70 -22.12
CA SER A 828 -25.39 -63.69 -23.12
C SER A 828 -26.61 -64.56 -23.41
N VAL A 829 -27.27 -64.31 -24.53
CA VAL A 829 -28.32 -65.19 -25.02
C VAL A 829 -27.67 -66.36 -25.75
N ARG A 830 -28.01 -67.58 -25.32
CA ARG A 830 -27.49 -68.81 -25.88
C ARG A 830 -28.58 -69.53 -26.65
N SER A 831 -28.19 -70.19 -27.72
CA SER A 831 -29.04 -71.13 -28.44
C SER A 831 -28.18 -72.29 -28.90
N ASN A 832 -28.72 -73.50 -28.85
CA ASN A 832 -27.98 -74.72 -29.17
C ASN A 832 -27.79 -74.90 -30.69
N SER A 833 -28.76 -74.46 -31.49
CA SER A 833 -28.72 -74.39 -32.95
C SER A 833 -29.88 -73.51 -33.41
N GLU A 834 -29.65 -72.65 -34.40
CA GLU A 834 -30.58 -71.66 -34.94
C GLU A 834 -30.84 -71.94 -36.42
N ALA A 835 -32.05 -71.62 -36.89
CA ALA A 835 -32.35 -71.75 -38.30
C ALA A 835 -31.55 -70.74 -39.14
N PRO A 836 -31.02 -71.12 -40.31
CA PRO A 836 -30.38 -70.18 -41.23
C PRO A 836 -31.39 -69.12 -41.68
N LEU A 837 -31.05 -67.85 -41.48
CA LEU A 837 -31.86 -66.72 -41.95
C LEU A 837 -31.46 -66.37 -43.39
N ILE A 838 -32.38 -66.58 -44.33
CA ILE A 838 -32.16 -66.23 -45.74
C ILE A 838 -32.52 -64.77 -45.98
N ALA A 839 -31.51 -63.94 -46.24
CA ALA A 839 -31.62 -62.60 -46.79
C ALA A 839 -31.66 -62.67 -48.33
N ALA A 840 -32.85 -62.47 -48.89
CA ALA A 840 -33.08 -62.31 -50.32
C ALA A 840 -34.29 -61.38 -50.55
N PRO A 841 -34.38 -60.73 -51.73
CA PRO A 841 -35.55 -59.93 -52.07
C PRO A 841 -36.85 -60.74 -51.97
N ARG A 842 -37.95 -60.12 -51.58
CA ARG A 842 -39.29 -60.78 -51.56
C ARG A 842 -39.86 -60.95 -52.96
N GLN A 843 -39.53 -60.02 -53.85
CA GLN A 843 -39.86 -60.05 -55.26
C GLN A 843 -38.67 -59.56 -56.06
N VAL A 844 -38.48 -60.12 -57.25
CA VAL A 844 -37.60 -59.56 -58.29
C VAL A 844 -38.30 -59.60 -59.63
N VAL A 845 -37.92 -58.68 -60.51
CA VAL A 845 -38.38 -58.70 -61.89
C VAL A 845 -37.33 -59.38 -62.79
N ALA A 846 -37.78 -60.24 -63.71
CA ALA A 846 -36.95 -60.83 -64.75
C ALA A 846 -37.39 -60.35 -66.14
N VAL A 847 -36.52 -59.63 -66.86
CA VAL A 847 -36.83 -59.13 -68.21
C VAL A 847 -36.58 -60.21 -69.25
N ILE A 848 -37.54 -60.45 -70.15
CA ILE A 848 -37.44 -61.50 -71.19
C ILE A 848 -36.16 -61.33 -72.02
N GLY A 849 -35.35 -62.39 -72.10
CA GLY A 849 -34.09 -62.43 -72.84
C GLY A 849 -32.89 -61.78 -72.13
N GLN A 850 -33.07 -61.20 -70.95
CA GLN A 850 -31.98 -60.66 -70.13
C GLN A 850 -31.60 -61.63 -69.01
N PRO A 851 -30.31 -61.78 -68.67
CA PRO A 851 -29.91 -62.62 -67.54
C PRO A 851 -30.28 -61.94 -66.22
N LEU A 852 -31.10 -62.62 -65.41
CA LEU A 852 -31.33 -62.31 -64.01
C LEU A 852 -30.28 -63.03 -63.16
N SER A 853 -29.69 -62.31 -62.20
CA SER A 853 -28.79 -62.87 -61.19
C SER A 853 -29.18 -62.35 -59.82
N VAL A 854 -29.74 -63.22 -58.98
CA VAL A 854 -30.12 -62.89 -57.60
C VAL A 854 -29.10 -63.52 -56.66
N ASN A 855 -28.37 -62.66 -55.95
CA ASN A 855 -27.53 -63.13 -54.86
C ASN A 855 -28.41 -63.40 -53.63
N VAL A 856 -28.26 -64.58 -53.06
CA VAL A 856 -28.98 -65.05 -51.88
C VAL A 856 -27.96 -65.28 -50.79
N ILE A 857 -28.17 -64.62 -49.66
CA ILE A 857 -27.27 -64.74 -48.51
C ILE A 857 -28.09 -65.37 -47.39
N ALA A 858 -27.75 -66.58 -46.94
CA ALA A 858 -28.15 -67.06 -45.63
C ALA A 858 -27.09 -66.68 -44.61
N SER A 859 -27.49 -65.95 -43.58
CA SER A 859 -26.73 -65.87 -42.34
C SER A 859 -27.22 -66.98 -41.44
N ASP A 860 -26.30 -67.79 -40.96
CA ASP A 860 -26.55 -68.75 -39.90
C ASP A 860 -25.59 -68.42 -38.76
N LEU A 861 -26.18 -68.27 -37.58
CA LEU A 861 -25.44 -67.89 -36.40
C LEU A 861 -24.50 -69.01 -35.97
N ASP A 862 -24.81 -70.28 -36.26
CA ASP A 862 -24.05 -71.48 -35.85
C ASP A 862 -22.77 -71.71 -36.67
N GLN A 863 -22.74 -71.12 -37.86
CA GLN A 863 -21.65 -71.28 -38.82
C GLN A 863 -21.31 -72.75 -39.13
N ASP A 864 -22.28 -73.66 -38.99
CA ASP A 864 -22.16 -75.06 -39.36
C ASP A 864 -22.56 -75.27 -40.84
N PRO A 865 -22.24 -76.40 -41.49
CA PRO A 865 -22.42 -76.51 -42.93
C PRO A 865 -23.88 -76.38 -43.41
N LEU A 866 -24.15 -75.39 -44.27
CA LEU A 866 -25.45 -75.17 -44.90
C LEU A 866 -25.66 -76.00 -46.19
N SER A 867 -26.82 -76.62 -46.30
CA SER A 867 -27.33 -77.28 -47.49
C SER A 867 -28.47 -76.48 -48.14
N TRP A 868 -28.33 -76.19 -49.43
CA TRP A 868 -29.29 -75.39 -50.19
C TRP A 868 -30.21 -76.26 -51.06
N THR A 869 -31.52 -76.03 -50.98
CA THR A 869 -32.52 -76.63 -51.88
C THR A 869 -33.54 -75.59 -52.33
N THR A 870 -34.21 -75.82 -53.46
CA THR A 870 -35.25 -74.92 -53.98
C THR A 870 -36.49 -75.70 -54.35
N LYS A 871 -37.67 -75.09 -54.18
CA LYS A 871 -38.92 -75.57 -54.80
C LYS A 871 -39.48 -74.51 -55.75
N GLY A 872 -40.07 -74.95 -56.86
CA GLY A 872 -40.68 -74.05 -57.84
C GLY A 872 -39.69 -73.35 -58.78
N LEU A 873 -38.45 -73.82 -58.87
CA LEU A 873 -37.42 -73.22 -59.72
C LEU A 873 -37.84 -73.26 -61.22
N PRO A 874 -37.80 -72.13 -61.95
CA PRO A 874 -38.17 -72.06 -63.36
C PRO A 874 -37.32 -72.98 -64.26
N PHE A 875 -37.89 -73.42 -65.39
CA PHE A 875 -37.14 -74.19 -66.38
C PHE A 875 -35.96 -73.36 -66.92
N GLY A 876 -34.76 -73.95 -66.91
CA GLY A 876 -33.52 -73.27 -67.31
C GLY A 876 -32.94 -72.30 -66.29
N ALA A 877 -33.54 -72.16 -65.10
CA ALA A 877 -32.91 -71.46 -63.97
C ALA A 877 -31.97 -72.40 -63.21
N GLU A 878 -30.88 -71.85 -62.71
CA GLU A 878 -29.91 -72.55 -61.88
C GLU A 878 -29.83 -71.87 -60.51
N PHE A 879 -29.72 -72.67 -59.45
CA PHE A 879 -29.44 -72.19 -58.11
C PHE A 879 -28.17 -72.88 -57.63
N THR A 880 -27.09 -72.11 -57.49
CA THR A 880 -25.76 -72.65 -57.19
C THR A 880 -25.25 -72.07 -55.88
N ALA A 881 -24.80 -72.94 -54.98
CA ALA A 881 -24.10 -72.50 -53.79
C ALA A 881 -22.73 -71.93 -54.18
N SER A 882 -22.32 -70.83 -53.55
CA SER A 882 -21.02 -70.20 -53.73
C SER A 882 -19.96 -70.92 -52.89
N ALA A 883 -18.69 -70.66 -53.18
CA ALA A 883 -17.56 -71.09 -52.34
C ALA A 883 -17.50 -70.33 -51.00
N ARG A 884 -18.20 -69.19 -50.89
CA ARG A 884 -18.33 -68.42 -49.65
C ARG A 884 -19.50 -68.96 -48.83
N TYR A 885 -19.25 -69.20 -47.54
CA TYR A 885 -20.26 -69.65 -46.59
C TYR A 885 -21.52 -68.79 -46.64
N GLY A 886 -22.69 -69.43 -46.57
CA GLY A 886 -23.96 -68.72 -46.57
C GLY A 886 -24.36 -68.06 -47.88
N GLN A 887 -23.59 -68.18 -48.97
CA GLN A 887 -23.93 -67.52 -50.23
C GLN A 887 -24.39 -68.53 -51.29
N ALA A 888 -25.45 -68.17 -52.01
CA ALA A 888 -25.92 -68.89 -53.18
C ALA A 888 -26.38 -67.88 -54.24
N THR A 889 -26.38 -68.27 -55.50
CA THR A 889 -26.81 -67.41 -56.60
C THR A 889 -27.87 -68.12 -57.42
N LEU A 890 -29.01 -67.46 -57.59
CA LEU A 890 -30.02 -67.83 -58.57
C LEU A 890 -29.73 -67.10 -59.88
N THR A 891 -29.47 -67.86 -60.94
CA THR A 891 -29.28 -67.30 -62.28
C THR A 891 -30.35 -67.84 -63.22
N TRP A 892 -30.96 -66.95 -64.01
CA TRP A 892 -32.00 -67.34 -64.95
C TRP A 892 -32.07 -66.38 -66.13
N THR A 893 -32.32 -66.89 -67.34
CA THR A 893 -32.65 -66.05 -68.51
C THR A 893 -34.05 -66.43 -68.99
N PRO A 894 -35.10 -65.66 -68.64
CA PRO A 894 -36.48 -65.99 -69.00
C PRO A 894 -36.71 -65.88 -70.51
N THR A 895 -37.55 -66.77 -71.05
CA THR A 895 -37.97 -66.76 -72.46
C THR A 895 -39.40 -66.25 -72.61
N ALA A 896 -39.88 -65.99 -73.84
CA ALA A 896 -41.24 -65.50 -74.07
C ALA A 896 -42.36 -66.42 -73.51
N THR A 897 -42.09 -67.72 -73.29
CA THR A 897 -43.04 -68.64 -72.64
C THR A 897 -43.08 -68.52 -71.12
N ASP A 898 -42.19 -67.71 -70.54
CA ASP A 898 -42.06 -67.52 -69.10
C ASP A 898 -42.81 -66.29 -68.57
N LEU A 899 -43.60 -65.60 -69.39
CA LEU A 899 -44.36 -64.43 -68.94
C LEU A 899 -45.29 -64.75 -67.74
N GLY A 900 -45.28 -63.87 -66.75
CA GLY A 900 -46.10 -63.98 -65.53
C GLY A 900 -45.27 -64.14 -64.26
N SER A 901 -45.96 -64.25 -63.13
CA SER A 901 -45.33 -64.40 -61.81
C SER A 901 -45.21 -65.86 -61.40
N ARG A 902 -44.14 -66.17 -60.66
CA ARG A 902 -43.87 -67.50 -60.09
C ARG A 902 -43.20 -67.36 -58.74
N ASP A 903 -43.54 -68.25 -57.82
CA ASP A 903 -42.93 -68.29 -56.49
C ASP A 903 -41.86 -69.38 -56.44
N VAL A 904 -40.65 -68.99 -56.05
CA VAL A 904 -39.52 -69.87 -55.79
C VAL A 904 -39.30 -69.91 -54.28
N GLU A 905 -39.47 -71.08 -53.67
CA GLU A 905 -39.12 -71.28 -52.27
C GLU A 905 -37.63 -71.63 -52.18
N LEU A 906 -36.85 -70.71 -51.63
CA LEU A 906 -35.45 -70.91 -51.26
C LEU A 906 -35.40 -71.56 -49.88
N ILE A 907 -34.66 -72.65 -49.75
CA ILE A 907 -34.56 -73.42 -48.51
C ILE A 907 -33.09 -73.63 -48.18
N ALA A 908 -32.67 -73.15 -47.02
CA ALA A 908 -31.37 -73.42 -46.43
C ALA A 908 -31.58 -74.32 -45.22
N THR A 909 -30.81 -75.39 -45.10
CA THR A 909 -30.87 -76.34 -44.00
C THR A 909 -29.49 -76.48 -43.42
N ASP A 910 -29.34 -76.21 -42.13
CA ASP A 910 -28.06 -76.38 -41.43
C ASP A 910 -27.81 -77.86 -41.09
N SER A 911 -26.77 -78.12 -40.28
CA SER A 911 -26.46 -79.47 -39.81
C SER A 911 -26.95 -79.76 -38.39
N GLY A 912 -27.54 -78.78 -37.70
CA GLY A 912 -28.06 -78.88 -36.34
C GLY A 912 -26.98 -78.88 -35.25
N LEU A 913 -25.78 -78.38 -35.56
CA LEU A 913 -24.63 -78.40 -34.66
C LEU A 913 -24.46 -77.03 -33.96
N PRO A 914 -24.08 -77.01 -32.67
CA PRO A 914 -23.77 -75.77 -31.98
C PRO A 914 -22.50 -75.10 -32.55
N PRO A 915 -22.32 -73.79 -32.32
CA PRO A 915 -21.20 -73.05 -32.88
C PRO A 915 -19.86 -73.56 -32.33
N GLN A 916 -18.89 -73.76 -33.23
CA GLN A 916 -17.56 -74.26 -32.85
C GLN A 916 -16.85 -73.29 -31.90
N GLY A 917 -16.40 -73.80 -30.75
CA GLY A 917 -15.74 -72.98 -29.72
C GLY A 917 -16.70 -72.30 -28.73
N GLY A 918 -18.02 -72.48 -28.87
CA GLY A 918 -19.04 -71.92 -27.97
C GLY A 918 -19.22 -72.64 -26.62
N GLY A 919 -18.38 -73.63 -26.29
CA GLY A 919 -18.42 -74.35 -25.01
C GLY A 919 -19.53 -75.40 -24.87
N PHE A 920 -20.29 -75.69 -25.93
CA PHE A 920 -21.31 -76.74 -25.97
C PHE A 920 -20.71 -78.10 -26.37
N ASN A 921 -21.27 -79.19 -25.82
CA ASN A 921 -20.96 -80.54 -26.30
C ASN A 921 -21.76 -80.82 -27.57
N ASN A 922 -21.13 -81.39 -28.61
CA ASN A 922 -21.85 -81.79 -29.81
C ASN A 922 -22.93 -82.83 -29.47
N PRO A 923 -24.20 -82.58 -29.81
CA PRO A 923 -25.27 -83.54 -29.55
C PRO A 923 -25.03 -84.83 -30.34
N GLU A 924 -25.30 -85.99 -29.73
CA GLU A 924 -25.15 -87.30 -30.40
C GLU A 924 -26.03 -87.45 -31.65
N GLN A 925 -27.14 -86.69 -31.71
CA GLN A 925 -28.04 -86.59 -32.85
C GLN A 925 -28.38 -85.11 -33.09
N PRO A 926 -27.62 -84.40 -33.94
CA PRO A 926 -27.96 -83.03 -34.28
C PRO A 926 -29.26 -82.98 -35.07
N LEU A 927 -30.09 -82.00 -34.78
CA LEU A 927 -31.41 -81.79 -35.41
C LEU A 927 -31.30 -80.59 -36.36
N PRO A 928 -31.27 -80.82 -37.69
CA PRO A 928 -31.15 -79.72 -38.65
C PRO A 928 -32.32 -78.72 -38.55
N ASN A 929 -32.01 -77.43 -38.45
CA ASN A 929 -32.98 -76.37 -38.60
C ASN A 929 -33.07 -75.92 -40.07
N VAL A 930 -34.23 -75.38 -40.45
CA VAL A 930 -34.56 -75.08 -41.85
C VAL A 930 -35.04 -73.64 -41.99
N GLY A 931 -34.25 -72.83 -42.68
CA GLY A 931 -34.63 -71.53 -43.19
C GLY A 931 -35.43 -71.63 -44.48
N ARG A 932 -36.50 -70.83 -44.61
CA ARG A 932 -37.34 -70.75 -45.81
C ARG A 932 -37.57 -69.30 -46.19
N HIS A 933 -37.40 -68.98 -47.47
CA HIS A 933 -37.74 -67.68 -48.04
C HIS A 933 -38.46 -67.86 -49.37
N THR A 934 -39.60 -67.21 -49.54
CA THR A 934 -40.32 -67.25 -50.82
C THR A 934 -39.97 -66.01 -51.64
N LEU A 935 -39.31 -66.24 -52.78
CA LEU A 935 -38.99 -65.23 -53.77
C LEU A 935 -40.02 -65.27 -54.91
N ARG A 936 -40.78 -64.19 -55.08
CA ARG A 936 -41.64 -63.97 -56.25
C ARG A 936 -40.77 -63.49 -57.42
N ILE A 937 -40.72 -64.22 -58.52
CA ILE A 937 -40.10 -63.75 -59.76
C ILE A 937 -41.19 -63.34 -60.73
N VAL A 938 -41.22 -62.08 -61.13
CA VAL A 938 -42.18 -61.54 -62.11
C VAL A 938 -41.48 -61.40 -63.45
N ALA A 939 -41.80 -62.27 -64.40
CA ALA A 939 -41.20 -62.21 -65.73
C ALA A 939 -42.06 -61.37 -66.69
N ARG A 940 -41.48 -60.31 -67.26
CA ARG A 940 -42.16 -59.34 -68.14
C ARG A 940 -41.25 -58.82 -69.25
N SER A 941 -41.82 -58.20 -70.28
CA SER A 941 -41.05 -57.74 -71.45
C SER A 941 -40.16 -56.53 -71.17
N ASP A 942 -40.55 -55.67 -70.22
CA ASP A 942 -39.91 -54.38 -69.91
C ASP A 942 -40.04 -54.05 -68.41
N ASN A 943 -39.17 -53.22 -67.84
CA ASN A 943 -39.10 -52.88 -66.40
C ASN A 943 -38.69 -51.41 -66.21
N ALA A 944 -39.47 -50.63 -65.46
CA ALA A 944 -39.07 -49.32 -64.95
C ALA A 944 -38.34 -49.46 -63.61
N ALA A 945 -37.39 -48.57 -63.31
CA ALA A 945 -36.67 -48.58 -62.04
C ALA A 945 -37.45 -47.84 -60.94
N PRO A 946 -37.25 -48.19 -59.65
CA PRO A 946 -37.79 -47.42 -58.55
C PRO A 946 -37.25 -45.98 -58.56
N ALA A 947 -38.06 -45.04 -58.09
CA ALA A 947 -37.72 -43.62 -58.01
C ALA A 947 -38.05 -43.03 -56.64
N LEU A 948 -37.23 -42.09 -56.17
CA LEU A 948 -37.48 -41.33 -54.95
C LEU A 948 -38.79 -40.53 -55.08
N LEU A 949 -39.66 -40.66 -54.07
CA LEU A 949 -40.93 -39.94 -53.96
C LEU A 949 -40.81 -38.72 -53.03
N GLY A 950 -40.02 -38.80 -51.96
CA GLY A 950 -39.80 -37.67 -51.05
C GLY A 950 -38.94 -38.02 -49.83
N VAL A 951 -38.49 -36.98 -49.11
CA VAL A 951 -37.70 -37.07 -47.88
C VAL A 951 -38.34 -36.21 -46.80
N VAL A 952 -38.41 -36.71 -45.57
CA VAL A 952 -38.95 -36.02 -44.39
C VAL A 952 -37.94 -36.06 -43.26
N VAL A 953 -37.67 -34.92 -42.63
CA VAL A 953 -36.78 -34.78 -41.47
C VAL A 953 -37.54 -34.13 -40.32
N ASN A 954 -37.58 -34.77 -39.15
CA ASN A 954 -38.31 -34.30 -37.96
C ASN A 954 -39.79 -33.92 -38.24
N GLY A 955 -40.42 -34.60 -39.19
CA GLY A 955 -41.80 -34.34 -39.62
C GLY A 955 -41.97 -33.26 -40.70
N GLU A 956 -40.89 -32.62 -41.16
CA GLU A 956 -40.92 -31.61 -42.22
C GLU A 956 -40.36 -32.17 -43.54
N SER A 957 -40.99 -31.83 -44.68
CA SER A 957 -40.53 -32.30 -45.99
C SER A 957 -39.29 -31.55 -46.45
N LEU A 958 -38.24 -32.30 -46.82
CA LEU A 958 -36.99 -31.78 -47.35
C LEU A 958 -36.98 -31.88 -48.88
N ALA A 959 -36.59 -30.80 -49.56
CA ALA A 959 -36.46 -30.79 -51.01
C ALA A 959 -35.16 -31.49 -51.44
N ASP A 960 -35.26 -32.52 -52.29
CA ASP A 960 -34.10 -33.17 -52.94
C ASP A 960 -33.57 -32.26 -54.06
N ALA A 961 -32.71 -31.30 -53.71
CA ALA A 961 -32.19 -30.29 -54.63
C ALA A 961 -31.07 -30.81 -55.56
N ASP A 962 -30.24 -31.74 -55.05
CA ASP A 962 -29.02 -32.19 -55.72
C ASP A 962 -29.18 -33.56 -56.40
N GLY A 963 -30.22 -34.33 -56.05
CA GLY A 963 -30.57 -35.60 -56.70
C GLY A 963 -29.62 -36.78 -56.39
N SER A 964 -28.50 -36.52 -55.71
CA SER A 964 -27.52 -37.53 -55.28
C SER A 964 -27.36 -37.63 -53.76
N THR A 965 -27.33 -36.50 -53.04
CA THR A 965 -27.03 -36.42 -51.61
C THR A 965 -28.12 -35.66 -50.85
N ILE A 966 -28.49 -36.16 -49.67
CA ILE A 966 -29.43 -35.54 -48.75
C ILE A 966 -28.62 -34.88 -47.63
N HIS A 967 -28.70 -33.55 -47.51
CA HIS A 967 -28.00 -32.78 -46.46
C HIS A 967 -28.94 -32.43 -45.30
N ILE A 968 -28.49 -32.66 -44.07
CA ILE A 968 -29.27 -32.49 -42.83
C ILE A 968 -28.45 -31.73 -41.79
N GLU A 969 -29.07 -30.80 -41.06
CA GLU A 969 -28.45 -30.16 -39.89
C GLU A 969 -28.99 -30.77 -38.59
N ALA A 970 -28.10 -30.99 -37.62
CA ALA A 970 -28.41 -31.50 -36.30
C ALA A 970 -27.65 -30.72 -35.21
N ARG A 971 -28.01 -30.96 -33.95
CA ARG A 971 -27.33 -30.41 -32.77
C ARG A 971 -27.16 -31.50 -31.74
N GLU A 972 -26.06 -31.45 -31.01
CA GLU A 972 -25.77 -32.38 -29.92
C GLU A 972 -26.90 -32.42 -28.88
N GLY A 973 -27.24 -33.63 -28.44
CA GLY A 973 -28.30 -33.90 -27.46
C GLY A 973 -29.72 -33.64 -27.94
N ARG A 974 -29.96 -33.36 -29.24
CA ARG A 974 -31.31 -33.19 -29.81
C ARG A 974 -31.69 -34.35 -30.75
N PRO A 975 -32.87 -34.99 -30.56
CA PRO A 975 -33.33 -36.05 -31.45
C PRO A 975 -33.48 -35.62 -32.93
N LEU A 976 -33.19 -36.56 -33.83
CA LEU A 976 -33.28 -36.47 -35.28
C LEU A 976 -33.99 -37.70 -35.84
N ASP A 977 -35.11 -37.50 -36.53
CA ASP A 977 -35.86 -38.52 -37.26
C ASP A 977 -35.83 -38.24 -38.78
N LEU A 978 -35.51 -39.24 -39.59
CA LEU A 978 -35.44 -39.15 -41.06
C LEU A 978 -36.28 -40.24 -41.71
N GLU A 979 -37.10 -39.89 -42.70
CA GLU A 979 -37.89 -40.82 -43.51
C GLU A 979 -37.66 -40.57 -45.01
N ILE A 980 -37.38 -41.62 -45.77
CA ILE A 980 -37.17 -41.61 -47.22
C ILE A 980 -38.25 -42.45 -47.87
N PHE A 981 -38.96 -41.88 -48.85
CA PHE A 981 -40.05 -42.54 -49.57
C PHE A 981 -39.68 -42.78 -51.03
N ALA A 982 -40.08 -43.94 -51.58
CA ALA A 982 -39.91 -44.28 -52.98
C ALA A 982 -41.18 -44.90 -53.59
N GLN A 983 -41.24 -44.87 -54.91
CA GLN A 983 -42.28 -45.51 -55.71
C GLN A 983 -41.71 -46.16 -56.96
N ASP A 984 -42.32 -47.24 -57.41
CA ASP A 984 -42.05 -47.85 -58.70
C ASP A 984 -43.26 -47.66 -59.62
N SER A 985 -43.05 -47.21 -60.86
CA SER A 985 -44.17 -46.93 -61.78
C SER A 985 -44.89 -48.19 -62.27
N ASP A 986 -44.22 -49.34 -62.21
CA ASP A 986 -44.81 -50.62 -62.54
C ASP A 986 -45.40 -51.34 -61.31
N ALA A 987 -45.38 -50.67 -60.15
CA ALA A 987 -45.91 -51.12 -58.86
C ALA A 987 -45.23 -52.39 -58.32
N ASP A 988 -43.96 -52.59 -58.64
CA ASP A 988 -43.12 -53.62 -58.02
C ASP A 988 -42.76 -53.27 -56.58
N LEU A 989 -42.42 -54.32 -55.82
CA LEU A 989 -41.98 -54.15 -54.43
C LEU A 989 -40.54 -53.62 -54.38
N ILE A 990 -40.26 -52.72 -53.43
CA ILE A 990 -38.94 -52.11 -53.25
C ILE A 990 -38.18 -52.79 -52.10
N ASP A 991 -36.96 -53.26 -52.39
CA ASP A 991 -35.97 -53.77 -51.45
C ASP A 991 -35.01 -52.66 -51.03
N TRP A 992 -35.00 -52.28 -49.76
CA TRP A 992 -34.14 -51.22 -49.20
C TRP A 992 -32.88 -51.78 -48.55
N ARG A 993 -31.72 -51.17 -48.80
CA ARG A 993 -30.43 -51.53 -48.21
C ARG A 993 -29.69 -50.28 -47.73
N VAL A 994 -28.93 -50.41 -46.64
CA VAL A 994 -28.18 -49.31 -46.03
C VAL A 994 -26.75 -49.75 -45.70
N THR A 995 -25.78 -48.86 -45.90
CA THR A 995 -24.38 -49.05 -45.50
C THR A 995 -23.86 -47.83 -44.73
N GLU A 996 -22.88 -48.05 -43.83
CA GLU A 996 -22.17 -46.99 -43.08
C GLU A 996 -23.03 -46.17 -42.11
N LEU A 997 -24.05 -46.81 -41.50
CA LEU A 997 -24.95 -46.15 -40.56
C LEU A 997 -24.21 -45.58 -39.33
N PRO A 998 -24.46 -44.33 -38.90
CA PRO A 998 -23.89 -43.76 -37.68
C PRO A 998 -24.12 -44.63 -36.44
N ARG A 999 -23.18 -44.56 -35.48
CA ARG A 999 -23.32 -45.26 -34.19
C ARG A 999 -24.60 -44.77 -33.50
N SER A 1000 -25.31 -45.69 -32.85
CA SER A 1000 -26.61 -45.50 -32.17
C SER A 1000 -27.79 -45.05 -33.06
N MET A 1001 -27.62 -44.87 -34.38
CA MET A 1001 -28.73 -44.64 -35.30
C MET A 1001 -29.47 -45.96 -35.60
N THR A 1002 -30.80 -45.91 -35.61
CA THR A 1002 -31.67 -47.07 -35.90
C THR A 1002 -32.26 -46.98 -37.30
N PHE A 1003 -32.52 -48.11 -37.97
CA PHE A 1003 -33.08 -48.19 -39.33
C PHE A 1003 -34.22 -49.22 -39.41
N THR A 1004 -35.34 -48.83 -40.04
CA THR A 1004 -36.47 -49.71 -40.37
C THR A 1004 -37.01 -49.39 -41.77
N ALA A 1005 -37.52 -50.38 -42.51
CA ALA A 1005 -38.07 -50.15 -43.84
C ALA A 1005 -39.30 -51.02 -44.16
N ASP A 1006 -40.15 -50.50 -45.04
CA ASP A 1006 -41.24 -51.20 -45.71
C ASP A 1006 -41.15 -51.03 -47.24
N ASP A 1007 -42.17 -51.46 -47.98
CA ASP A 1007 -42.21 -51.45 -49.45
C ASP A 1007 -42.05 -50.05 -50.09
N LYS A 1008 -42.29 -48.98 -49.34
CA LYS A 1008 -42.26 -47.60 -49.89
C LYS A 1008 -41.48 -46.62 -49.03
N ARG A 1009 -41.09 -47.00 -47.81
CA ARG A 1009 -40.53 -46.11 -46.82
C ARG A 1009 -39.33 -46.74 -46.12
N ALA A 1010 -38.25 -45.98 -46.01
CA ALA A 1010 -37.12 -46.21 -45.11
C ALA A 1010 -37.13 -45.15 -44.00
N ALA A 1011 -37.01 -45.54 -42.74
CA ALA A 1011 -37.07 -44.66 -41.57
C ALA A 1011 -35.86 -44.85 -40.65
N PHE A 1012 -35.32 -43.73 -40.17
CA PHE A 1012 -34.13 -43.62 -39.35
C PHE A 1012 -34.41 -42.74 -38.12
N SER A 1013 -33.86 -43.11 -36.96
CA SER A 1013 -33.95 -42.29 -35.73
C SER A 1013 -32.60 -42.27 -35.01
N TRP A 1014 -32.18 -41.09 -34.56
CA TRP A 1014 -30.88 -40.84 -33.96
C TRP A 1014 -30.93 -39.66 -32.97
N THR A 1015 -30.21 -39.75 -31.85
CA THR A 1015 -29.94 -38.59 -30.98
C THR A 1015 -28.43 -38.44 -30.89
N PRO A 1016 -27.82 -37.42 -31.53
CA PRO A 1016 -26.38 -37.20 -31.45
C PRO A 1016 -25.98 -37.00 -29.98
N ASP A 1017 -24.93 -37.68 -29.54
CA ASP A 1017 -24.40 -37.49 -28.19
C ASP A 1017 -23.71 -36.12 -28.06
N ARG A 1018 -23.17 -35.83 -26.87
CA ARG A 1018 -22.54 -34.55 -26.55
C ARG A 1018 -21.12 -34.38 -27.15
N PHE A 1019 -20.67 -35.33 -27.96
CA PHE A 1019 -19.38 -35.30 -28.63
C PHE A 1019 -19.51 -35.46 -30.16
N ALA A 1020 -20.75 -35.53 -30.66
CA ALA A 1020 -21.03 -35.81 -32.05
C ALA A 1020 -20.62 -34.68 -33.00
N ALA A 1021 -20.39 -33.46 -32.50
CA ALA A 1021 -19.83 -32.35 -33.27
C ALA A 1021 -18.29 -32.41 -33.35
N GLN A 1022 -17.64 -33.22 -32.51
CA GLN A 1022 -16.18 -33.42 -32.46
C GLN A 1022 -15.75 -34.71 -33.19
N ASP A 1023 -16.67 -35.65 -33.43
CA ASP A 1023 -16.48 -36.93 -34.13
C ASP A 1023 -16.98 -36.91 -35.60
N GLY A 1024 -16.87 -38.05 -36.32
CA GLY A 1024 -17.39 -38.22 -37.69
C GLY A 1024 -17.40 -39.66 -38.20
N SER A 1025 -17.98 -39.88 -39.39
CA SER A 1025 -18.23 -41.23 -39.95
C SER A 1025 -17.04 -41.91 -40.62
N GLU A 1026 -15.93 -41.23 -40.91
CA GLU A 1026 -14.71 -41.83 -41.49
C GLU A 1026 -13.47 -41.64 -40.62
N ALA A 1027 -12.48 -42.52 -40.80
CA ALA A 1027 -11.20 -42.48 -40.06
C ALA A 1027 -10.31 -41.26 -40.41
N GLU A 1028 -10.69 -40.43 -41.40
CA GLU A 1028 -9.97 -39.23 -41.85
C GLU A 1028 -10.87 -37.96 -42.01
N THR A 1029 -12.06 -37.88 -41.40
CA THR A 1029 -13.05 -36.80 -41.64
C THR A 1029 -13.01 -35.58 -40.71
N ILE A 1030 -13.61 -34.50 -41.23
CA ILE A 1030 -13.95 -33.21 -40.62
C ILE A 1030 -14.92 -33.42 -39.44
N ALA A 1031 -14.58 -32.90 -38.26
CA ALA A 1031 -15.41 -32.97 -37.07
C ALA A 1031 -16.83 -32.45 -37.31
N GLY A 1032 -17.83 -33.23 -36.85
CA GLY A 1032 -19.25 -32.90 -36.91
C GLY A 1032 -19.97 -33.34 -38.18
N LEU A 1033 -19.32 -34.07 -39.11
CA LEU A 1033 -19.94 -34.54 -40.35
C LEU A 1033 -20.11 -36.07 -40.38
N TRP A 1034 -21.34 -36.52 -40.64
CA TRP A 1034 -21.72 -37.94 -40.63
C TRP A 1034 -22.36 -38.36 -41.97
N HIS A 1035 -21.90 -39.47 -42.53
CA HIS A 1035 -22.33 -39.98 -43.84
C HIS A 1035 -22.84 -41.42 -43.77
N PHE A 1036 -23.89 -41.73 -44.55
CA PHE A 1036 -24.31 -43.10 -44.85
C PHE A 1036 -25.03 -43.19 -46.19
N ARG A 1037 -25.18 -44.41 -46.74
CA ARG A 1037 -25.79 -44.65 -48.07
C ARG A 1037 -27.02 -45.54 -48.01
N VAL A 1038 -28.05 -45.16 -48.76
CA VAL A 1038 -29.34 -45.87 -48.89
C VAL A 1038 -29.57 -46.29 -50.35
N THR A 1039 -29.94 -47.55 -50.58
CA THR A 1039 -30.23 -48.13 -51.90
C THR A 1039 -31.62 -48.74 -51.93
N ALA A 1040 -32.38 -48.52 -53.01
CA ALA A 1040 -33.72 -49.08 -53.22
C ALA A 1040 -33.79 -49.79 -54.59
N SER A 1041 -34.21 -51.05 -54.62
CA SER A 1041 -34.19 -51.90 -55.83
C SER A 1041 -35.46 -52.74 -55.99
N ASP A 1042 -35.88 -52.97 -57.24
CA ASP A 1042 -36.95 -53.93 -57.60
C ASP A 1042 -36.38 -55.32 -58.01
N GLY A 1043 -35.06 -55.50 -57.85
CA GLY A 1043 -34.32 -56.70 -58.25
C GLY A 1043 -33.80 -56.72 -59.69
N ALA A 1044 -34.26 -55.82 -60.56
CA ALA A 1044 -33.75 -55.65 -61.93
C ALA A 1044 -33.01 -54.31 -62.12
N ALA A 1045 -33.45 -53.27 -61.44
CA ALA A 1045 -32.89 -51.93 -61.41
C ALA A 1045 -32.88 -51.37 -59.97
N GLU A 1046 -32.13 -50.30 -59.74
CA GLU A 1046 -31.99 -49.67 -58.43
C GLU A 1046 -31.74 -48.16 -58.53
N PHE A 1047 -32.02 -47.44 -57.45
CA PHE A 1047 -31.50 -46.09 -57.21
C PHE A 1047 -30.79 -45.99 -55.86
N VAL A 1048 -29.83 -45.07 -55.78
CA VAL A 1048 -28.98 -44.84 -54.59
C VAL A 1048 -29.10 -43.38 -54.14
N ARG A 1049 -29.00 -43.16 -52.82
CA ARG A 1049 -28.87 -41.86 -52.17
C ARG A 1049 -27.81 -41.88 -51.09
N ASP A 1050 -26.93 -40.88 -51.09
CA ASP A 1050 -26.04 -40.60 -49.97
C ASP A 1050 -26.74 -39.64 -48.99
N VAL A 1051 -26.48 -39.76 -47.70
CA VAL A 1051 -27.01 -38.88 -46.66
C VAL A 1051 -25.84 -38.30 -45.88
N GLU A 1052 -25.86 -37.00 -45.66
CA GLU A 1052 -24.86 -36.23 -44.92
C GLU A 1052 -25.54 -35.44 -43.80
N ILE A 1053 -25.06 -35.57 -42.57
CA ILE A 1053 -25.57 -34.88 -41.39
C ILE A 1053 -24.47 -34.02 -40.77
N ALA A 1054 -24.68 -32.70 -40.72
CA ALA A 1054 -23.81 -31.74 -40.06
C ALA A 1054 -24.31 -31.44 -38.63
N VAL A 1055 -23.55 -31.83 -37.62
CA VAL A 1055 -23.86 -31.64 -36.20
C VAL A 1055 -23.16 -30.38 -35.68
N ALA A 1056 -23.94 -29.40 -35.22
CA ALA A 1056 -23.39 -28.18 -34.64
C ALA A 1056 -23.05 -28.35 -33.14
N ASN A 1057 -21.86 -27.85 -32.75
CA ASN A 1057 -21.38 -27.81 -31.37
C ASN A 1057 -22.29 -26.95 -30.46
N ASN A 1058 -22.42 -27.33 -29.20
CA ASN A 1058 -23.09 -26.55 -28.16
C ASN A 1058 -22.13 -26.24 -26.99
N ASN A 1059 -21.52 -25.04 -27.01
CA ASN A 1059 -20.39 -24.62 -26.17
C ASN A 1059 -20.54 -24.90 -24.66
N GLN A 1060 -19.51 -25.48 -24.06
CA GLN A 1060 -19.32 -25.74 -22.65
C GLN A 1060 -18.15 -24.87 -22.12
N PRO A 1061 -18.29 -24.19 -20.97
CA PRO A 1061 -17.22 -23.34 -20.47
C PRO A 1061 -15.98 -24.16 -20.03
N PRO A 1062 -14.78 -23.57 -20.12
CA PRO A 1062 -13.56 -24.21 -19.67
C PRO A 1062 -13.57 -24.38 -18.15
N ARG A 1063 -12.87 -25.40 -17.64
CA ARG A 1063 -12.77 -25.69 -16.20
C ARG A 1063 -11.34 -25.58 -15.72
N ILE A 1064 -11.12 -24.81 -14.65
CA ILE A 1064 -9.86 -24.76 -13.92
C ILE A 1064 -9.89 -25.86 -12.85
N ALA A 1065 -8.83 -26.67 -12.76
CA ALA A 1065 -8.71 -27.69 -11.72
C ALA A 1065 -8.71 -27.05 -10.31
N PRO A 1066 -9.34 -27.67 -9.29
CA PRO A 1066 -9.31 -27.15 -7.93
C PRO A 1066 -7.87 -27.05 -7.39
N ILE A 1067 -7.54 -25.93 -6.76
CA ILE A 1067 -6.22 -25.69 -6.14
C ILE A 1067 -6.46 -25.53 -4.64
N PRO A 1068 -5.82 -26.36 -3.79
CA PRO A 1068 -5.96 -26.26 -2.34
C PRO A 1068 -5.26 -25.00 -1.79
N LEU A 1069 -5.47 -24.69 -0.52
CA LEU A 1069 -4.75 -23.63 0.20
C LEU A 1069 -3.24 -23.76 -0.04
N GLN A 1070 -2.61 -22.66 -0.49
CA GLN A 1070 -1.18 -22.59 -0.72
C GLN A 1070 -0.50 -21.93 0.49
N LEU A 1071 0.54 -22.56 1.01
CA LEU A 1071 1.33 -22.02 2.12
C LEU A 1071 2.70 -21.61 1.58
N VAL A 1072 3.24 -20.50 2.07
CA VAL A 1072 4.58 -20.03 1.73
C VAL A 1072 5.18 -19.32 2.93
N ASN A 1073 6.46 -19.48 3.19
CA ASN A 1073 7.14 -18.68 4.20
C ASN A 1073 7.57 -17.32 3.64
N GLU A 1074 7.76 -16.33 4.49
CA GLU A 1074 8.36 -15.07 4.08
C GLU A 1074 9.74 -15.25 3.41
N ASN A 1075 10.06 -14.41 2.41
CA ASN A 1075 11.24 -14.52 1.55
C ASN A 1075 11.36 -15.80 0.70
N GLU A 1076 10.45 -16.78 0.83
CA GLU A 1076 10.43 -17.95 -0.05
C GLU A 1076 9.50 -17.69 -1.26
N THR A 1077 9.94 -18.09 -2.45
CA THR A 1077 9.11 -17.92 -3.66
C THR A 1077 8.05 -19.02 -3.73
N LEU A 1078 6.77 -18.62 -3.65
CA LEU A 1078 5.65 -19.46 -4.03
C LEU A 1078 5.53 -19.52 -5.56
N ALA A 1079 5.50 -20.73 -6.10
CA ALA A 1079 5.24 -20.95 -7.52
C ALA A 1079 4.36 -22.19 -7.75
N PHE A 1080 3.30 -22.02 -8.53
CA PHE A 1080 2.45 -23.12 -8.99
C PHE A 1080 1.91 -22.85 -10.40
N ALA A 1081 1.48 -23.91 -11.08
CA ALA A 1081 0.89 -23.83 -12.41
C ALA A 1081 -0.60 -24.18 -12.36
N LEU A 1082 -1.40 -23.42 -13.09
CA LEU A 1082 -2.81 -23.73 -13.30
C LEU A 1082 -2.98 -24.72 -14.44
N LEU A 1083 -3.86 -25.70 -14.20
CA LEU A 1083 -4.34 -26.62 -15.22
C LEU A 1083 -5.80 -26.27 -15.49
N ALA A 1084 -6.10 -25.97 -16.75
CA ALA A 1084 -7.45 -25.78 -17.22
C ALA A 1084 -7.66 -26.59 -18.49
N SER A 1085 -8.88 -27.10 -18.66
CA SER A 1085 -9.27 -27.87 -19.83
C SER A 1085 -10.66 -27.45 -20.25
N ASP A 1086 -10.87 -27.37 -21.56
CA ASP A 1086 -12.18 -27.16 -22.13
C ASP A 1086 -12.79 -28.50 -22.55
N PRO A 1087 -14.03 -28.83 -22.12
CA PRO A 1087 -14.71 -30.06 -22.53
C PRO A 1087 -14.91 -30.20 -24.05
N ASP A 1088 -14.98 -29.10 -24.79
CA ASP A 1088 -15.17 -29.09 -26.24
C ASP A 1088 -13.83 -29.06 -27.01
N GLY A 1089 -12.70 -29.00 -26.29
CA GLY A 1089 -11.36 -28.96 -26.85
C GLY A 1089 -10.90 -27.58 -27.32
N ASP A 1090 -11.65 -26.53 -26.98
CA ASP A 1090 -11.30 -25.14 -27.31
C ASP A 1090 -10.01 -24.68 -26.61
N THR A 1091 -9.33 -23.70 -27.22
CA THR A 1091 -8.10 -23.14 -26.67
C THR A 1091 -8.41 -22.27 -25.45
N VAL A 1092 -7.92 -22.68 -24.28
CA VAL A 1092 -8.15 -21.95 -23.04
C VAL A 1092 -7.14 -20.82 -22.85
N HIS A 1093 -7.66 -19.60 -22.67
CA HIS A 1093 -6.88 -18.44 -22.27
C HIS A 1093 -6.97 -18.20 -20.76
N LEU A 1094 -5.83 -18.30 -20.08
CA LEU A 1094 -5.73 -18.05 -18.64
C LEU A 1094 -5.31 -16.61 -18.34
N SER A 1095 -5.91 -16.01 -17.32
CA SER A 1095 -5.53 -14.71 -16.79
C SER A 1095 -5.67 -14.64 -15.27
N LEU A 1096 -4.82 -13.83 -14.64
CA LEU A 1096 -4.95 -13.45 -13.23
C LEU A 1096 -5.75 -12.15 -13.16
N ILE A 1097 -6.87 -12.16 -12.44
CA ILE A 1097 -7.64 -10.95 -12.15
C ILE A 1097 -6.90 -10.20 -11.05
N HIS A 1098 -6.38 -9.02 -11.39
CA HIS A 1098 -5.74 -8.15 -10.42
C HIS A 1098 -6.82 -7.34 -9.71
N ASP A 1099 -7.07 -7.69 -8.46
CA ASP A 1099 -8.01 -7.01 -7.57
C ASP A 1099 -7.31 -6.58 -6.27
N GLN A 1100 -8.06 -5.99 -5.34
CA GLN A 1100 -7.53 -5.51 -4.06
C GLN A 1100 -6.97 -6.63 -3.14
N HIS A 1101 -7.24 -7.90 -3.45
CA HIS A 1101 -6.78 -9.05 -2.65
C HIS A 1101 -5.57 -9.74 -3.26
N THR A 1102 -5.20 -9.35 -4.48
CA THR A 1102 -4.02 -9.85 -5.20
C THR A 1102 -2.76 -9.28 -4.54
N PRO A 1103 -1.87 -10.11 -3.94
CA PRO A 1103 -0.67 -9.63 -3.30
C PRO A 1103 0.26 -8.87 -4.24
N ALA A 1104 0.87 -7.79 -3.72
CA ALA A 1104 1.84 -7.00 -4.46
C ALA A 1104 3.05 -7.85 -4.91
N GLY A 1105 3.51 -7.64 -6.14
CA GLY A 1105 4.64 -8.40 -6.72
C GLY A 1105 4.28 -9.80 -7.25
N ALA A 1106 3.04 -10.26 -7.11
CA ALA A 1106 2.59 -11.50 -7.74
C ALA A 1106 2.60 -11.38 -9.27
N SER A 1107 3.28 -12.30 -9.94
CA SER A 1107 3.42 -12.33 -11.40
C SER A 1107 2.75 -13.58 -11.97
N PHE A 1108 2.02 -13.42 -13.08
CA PHE A 1108 1.36 -14.53 -13.76
C PHE A 1108 1.71 -14.55 -15.24
N ASN A 1109 2.26 -15.69 -15.70
CA ASN A 1109 2.53 -15.92 -17.11
C ASN A 1109 1.36 -16.69 -17.74
N ALA A 1110 0.52 -15.98 -18.47
CA ALA A 1110 -0.65 -16.52 -19.18
C ALA A 1110 -0.30 -17.62 -20.21
N ALA A 1111 0.90 -17.62 -20.80
CA ALA A 1111 1.28 -18.61 -21.81
C ALA A 1111 1.71 -19.95 -21.19
N SER A 1112 2.28 -19.93 -19.98
CA SER A 1112 2.68 -21.15 -19.26
C SER A 1112 1.74 -21.53 -18.12
N GLY A 1113 0.72 -20.72 -17.83
CA GLY A 1113 -0.18 -20.90 -16.70
C GLY A 1113 0.50 -20.80 -15.32
N ARG A 1114 1.69 -20.22 -15.24
CA ARG A 1114 2.53 -20.24 -14.03
C ARG A 1114 2.42 -18.93 -13.27
N LEU A 1115 2.09 -19.02 -11.98
CA LEU A 1115 2.19 -17.93 -11.01
C LEU A 1115 3.54 -18.04 -10.29
N GLU A 1116 4.20 -16.89 -10.08
CA GLU A 1116 5.33 -16.74 -9.17
C GLU A 1116 5.12 -15.51 -8.29
N TRP A 1117 5.28 -15.67 -6.98
CA TRP A 1117 5.21 -14.60 -5.99
C TRP A 1117 6.19 -14.89 -4.85
N THR A 1118 6.95 -13.88 -4.42
CA THR A 1118 7.80 -13.96 -3.22
C THR A 1118 7.29 -12.92 -2.23
N PRO A 1119 6.72 -13.33 -1.08
CA PRO A 1119 6.34 -12.40 -0.02
C PRO A 1119 7.59 -11.77 0.60
N ASP A 1120 7.53 -10.48 0.90
CA ASP A 1120 8.62 -9.76 1.59
C ASP A 1120 8.79 -10.27 3.04
N GLN A 1121 9.94 -9.97 3.66
CA GLN A 1121 10.36 -10.44 4.99
C GLN A 1121 9.52 -9.90 6.18
N ASP A 1122 8.59 -8.98 5.94
CA ASP A 1122 7.77 -8.35 6.99
C ASP A 1122 6.26 -8.39 6.63
N VAL A 1123 5.86 -9.36 5.79
CA VAL A 1123 4.47 -9.60 5.37
C VAL A 1123 3.60 -10.16 6.49
N VAL A 1124 4.19 -10.95 7.39
CA VAL A 1124 3.59 -11.54 8.58
C VAL A 1124 4.13 -10.77 9.77
N ASP A 1125 3.27 -9.97 10.38
CA ASP A 1125 3.61 -9.27 11.61
C ASP A 1125 3.37 -10.19 12.82
N ASN A 1126 4.45 -10.76 13.35
CA ASN A 1126 4.42 -11.67 14.51
C ASN A 1126 3.96 -11.01 15.81
N SER A 1127 3.80 -9.69 15.83
CA SER A 1127 3.13 -9.02 16.94
C SER A 1127 1.60 -9.12 16.87
N VAL A 1128 1.06 -9.56 15.72
CA VAL A 1128 -0.37 -9.59 15.35
C VAL A 1128 -0.88 -10.98 14.99
N ALA A 1129 -0.16 -11.77 14.19
CA ALA A 1129 -0.54 -13.13 13.80
C ALA A 1129 0.64 -13.92 13.20
N ASP A 1130 0.73 -15.22 13.46
CA ASP A 1130 1.80 -16.11 12.95
C ASP A 1130 1.67 -16.43 11.45
N SER A 1131 0.63 -15.91 10.80
CA SER A 1131 0.41 -16.09 9.36
C SER A 1131 -0.59 -15.09 8.78
N GLN A 1132 -0.40 -14.72 7.51
CA GLN A 1132 -1.22 -13.74 6.79
C GLN A 1132 -1.94 -14.37 5.58
N PRO A 1133 -3.29 -14.36 5.49
CA PRO A 1133 -4.01 -14.94 4.36
C PRO A 1133 -4.10 -13.99 3.15
N TYR A 1134 -4.08 -14.55 1.94
CA TYR A 1134 -4.30 -13.85 0.66
C TYR A 1134 -5.25 -14.65 -0.23
N THR A 1135 -5.83 -14.01 -1.25
CA THR A 1135 -6.63 -14.69 -2.28
C THR A 1135 -6.22 -14.26 -3.68
N LEU A 1136 -6.12 -15.21 -4.61
CA LEU A 1136 -5.83 -14.96 -6.02
C LEU A 1136 -6.98 -15.49 -6.87
N THR A 1137 -7.61 -14.66 -7.68
CA THR A 1137 -8.71 -15.08 -8.56
C THR A 1137 -8.21 -15.20 -10.00
N PHE A 1138 -8.31 -16.40 -10.55
CA PHE A 1138 -7.94 -16.70 -11.94
C PHE A 1138 -9.19 -16.83 -12.80
N ARG A 1139 -9.08 -16.44 -14.06
CA ARG A 1139 -10.12 -16.61 -15.09
C ARG A 1139 -9.59 -17.47 -16.24
N ALA A 1140 -10.36 -18.47 -16.63
CA ALA A 1140 -10.20 -19.24 -17.86
C ALA A 1140 -11.29 -18.81 -18.84
N ASP A 1141 -10.92 -18.51 -20.08
CA ASP A 1141 -11.82 -18.03 -21.13
C ASP A 1141 -11.54 -18.78 -22.44
N ASP A 1142 -12.58 -19.23 -23.13
CA ASP A 1142 -12.47 -19.96 -24.41
C ASP A 1142 -12.58 -19.02 -25.65
N GLY A 1143 -12.78 -17.71 -25.44
CA GLY A 1143 -12.83 -16.70 -26.49
C GLY A 1143 -14.15 -16.60 -27.27
N GLN A 1144 -15.19 -17.37 -26.92
CA GLN A 1144 -16.45 -17.45 -27.69
C GLN A 1144 -17.47 -16.33 -27.36
N GLY A 1145 -17.20 -15.46 -26.38
CA GLY A 1145 -17.94 -14.21 -26.16
C GLY A 1145 -19.38 -14.32 -25.62
N ALA A 1146 -19.86 -15.51 -25.28
CA ALA A 1146 -21.17 -15.74 -24.64
C ALA A 1146 -21.06 -15.76 -23.09
N ALA A 1147 -22.18 -15.67 -22.36
CA ALA A 1147 -22.18 -15.78 -20.89
C ALA A 1147 -21.63 -17.11 -20.33
N ASN A 1148 -21.47 -18.12 -21.20
CA ASN A 1148 -20.94 -19.45 -20.88
C ASN A 1148 -19.52 -19.67 -21.48
N SER A 1149 -18.76 -18.60 -21.73
CA SER A 1149 -17.40 -18.66 -22.33
C SER A 1149 -16.25 -18.60 -21.32
N SER A 1150 -16.55 -18.47 -20.02
CA SER A 1150 -15.51 -18.35 -19.01
C SER A 1150 -15.89 -18.95 -17.67
N SER A 1151 -14.86 -19.34 -16.91
CA SER A 1151 -14.97 -19.73 -15.51
C SER A 1151 -13.91 -19.01 -14.68
N THR A 1152 -14.21 -18.80 -13.40
CA THR A 1152 -13.27 -18.21 -12.44
C THR A 1152 -13.02 -19.16 -11.29
N GLN A 1153 -11.80 -19.17 -10.78
CA GLN A 1153 -11.42 -19.95 -9.61
C GLN A 1153 -10.55 -19.10 -8.68
N THR A 1154 -10.93 -19.05 -7.41
CA THR A 1154 -10.18 -18.34 -6.36
C THR A 1154 -9.31 -19.33 -5.60
N VAL A 1155 -8.03 -19.01 -5.48
CA VAL A 1155 -7.03 -19.76 -4.72
C VAL A 1155 -6.75 -19.00 -3.43
N GLN A 1156 -6.88 -19.68 -2.29
CA GLN A 1156 -6.47 -19.12 -1.01
C GLN A 1156 -4.99 -19.39 -0.78
N LEU A 1157 -4.30 -18.40 -0.20
CA LEU A 1157 -2.90 -18.49 0.18
C LEU A 1157 -2.75 -18.07 1.63
N ARG A 1158 -1.68 -18.52 2.27
CA ARG A 1158 -1.33 -18.10 3.62
C ARG A 1158 0.19 -18.03 3.74
N VAL A 1159 0.68 -16.84 4.07
CA VAL A 1159 2.10 -16.60 4.31
C VAL A 1159 2.40 -16.92 5.77
N LEU A 1160 3.47 -17.65 6.03
CA LEU A 1160 3.93 -18.05 7.35
C LEU A 1160 5.23 -17.30 7.66
N ASP A 1161 5.42 -16.92 8.91
CA ASP A 1161 6.67 -16.34 9.40
C ASP A 1161 7.82 -17.37 9.47
N VAL A 1162 9.08 -16.90 9.52
CA VAL A 1162 10.31 -17.73 9.57
C VAL A 1162 11.14 -17.56 10.83
#